data_AF-A0A8B6H4G5-F1
#
_entry.id   AF-A0A8B6H4G5-F1
#
_cell.length_a   1.000
_cell.length_b   1.000
_cell.length_c   1.000
_cell.angle_alpha   90.00
_cell.angle_beta   90.00
_cell.angle_gamma   90.00
#
_symmetry.space_group_name_H-M   'P 1'
#
loop_
_entity.id
_entity.type
_entity.pdbx_description
1 polymer ?
#
loop_
_entity_poly.entity_id
_entity_poly.type
_entity_poly.pdbx_seq_one_letter_code
_entity_poly.pdbx_strand_id
1 'polypeptide(L)'
;MLEIAFIIRSTTSKARLYEGKMNGTLKKWTSLFRGYQHRWVILTNDGCLKYYETEPDDLTEPPRGQIKLSFAEIERKDDKRFKVISNEGQKFSFRAENEEEADQWIAVIEDIKSGARDDLSDFSMYHFAHQIPKLLSFCLARVVEINKRKNFQVVAAIDFGSSYTCCAFSFKSEYKKDPLDIHVVTIGESYKEPTILLLNQEGQFDSFGSKAEEKLTQLQQEDPDGANDWYLFRNFKMQLYNNKSLSKLLKFKDLGGKSMKADYVFALCIEYIYNMVVEKIFDKDSSLKDYDIRWVLTCPAMWNESARQFMLEAAEESGIDRKSITLVLEPEAAAICCKCLETDKKLKGTKGTHVFATGSRFLIVDLGGGAVDITANEVLDSGQLKEIYNASGGPWGGNMINHKIWIVIYDFFGNAVVQNFMKEHGDDYLQMIRAVEEEKKNYDFDERFYVEVPDSLLDEAKKLNADLVYDKNKDAVKMVKGRLQIEKKMVNAIFKECIDTLCKNIKDLLSKKETEDVSSLIMVGGYSSCTLLQKTLKDMFSDLKIIYPPDPETTVIKGAVIMGHMNTPIARRLARYHYGIAINSELDLVESFNGSLAEQTDTEPEFLAFIKKLDPIKVNDVIAEYDVPVSSGQEKVIIEVYASDSNVPPKVVSDAHCRKIGTIRIKMSNINDDTTLKVGMSCDGTEFKAVARDYTTGRCFAGICRFLE
;
A
#
# COMPACT_ATOMS: atom_id res chain seq x y z
N MET A 1 -3.91 -30.78 10.69
CA MET A 1 -3.64 -31.19 9.28
C MET A 1 -4.62 -32.24 8.73
N LEU A 2 -5.62 -32.70 9.49
CA LEU A 2 -6.77 -33.48 8.98
C LEU A 2 -8.11 -32.71 8.99
N GLU A 3 -8.15 -31.50 9.54
CA GLU A 3 -9.34 -30.61 9.53
C GLU A 3 -9.35 -29.55 8.40
N ILE A 4 -8.30 -29.50 7.56
CA ILE A 4 -8.19 -28.52 6.46
C ILE A 4 -8.59 -29.15 5.10
N ALA A 5 -8.73 -30.48 5.04
CA ALA A 5 -9.01 -31.20 3.80
C ALA A 5 -10.50 -31.28 3.41
N PHE A 6 -11.43 -30.97 4.33
CA PHE A 6 -12.88 -31.07 4.06
C PHE A 6 -13.49 -29.76 3.52
N ILE A 7 -12.85 -28.61 3.74
CA ILE A 7 -13.38 -27.29 3.36
C ILE A 7 -13.12 -26.94 1.88
N ILE A 8 -12.26 -27.69 1.18
CA ILE A 8 -11.81 -27.35 -0.20
C ILE A 8 -12.58 -28.14 -1.30
N ARG A 9 -13.58 -28.97 -0.96
CA ARG A 9 -14.35 -29.72 -1.97
C ARG A 9 -15.86 -29.43 -1.94
N SER A 10 -16.24 -28.21 -2.29
CA SER A 10 -17.48 -27.97 -3.05
C SER A 10 -17.48 -26.56 -3.64
N THR A 11 -17.16 -26.54 -4.92
CA THR A 11 -17.18 -25.45 -5.89
C THR A 11 -18.53 -24.72 -6.00
N THR A 12 -18.44 -23.42 -6.31
CA THR A 12 -19.35 -22.62 -7.17
C THR A 12 -20.86 -22.90 -7.13
N SER A 13 -21.62 -21.94 -6.61
CA SER A 13 -22.92 -21.55 -7.18
C SER A 13 -23.33 -20.17 -6.65
N LYS A 14 -23.90 -19.35 -7.51
CA LYS A 14 -24.48 -18.02 -7.23
C LYS A 14 -25.44 -18.08 -6.03
N ALA A 15 -25.36 -17.14 -5.08
CA ALA A 15 -26.54 -16.71 -4.33
C ALA A 15 -26.32 -15.34 -3.64
N ARG A 16 -27.31 -14.48 -3.82
CA ARG A 16 -27.44 -13.12 -3.27
C ARG A 16 -27.88 -13.17 -1.79
N LEU A 17 -27.79 -12.00 -1.16
CA LEU A 17 -28.36 -11.60 0.13
C LEU A 17 -29.69 -12.31 0.50
N TYR A 18 -29.66 -13.25 1.45
CA TYR A 18 -30.82 -13.61 2.27
C TYR A 18 -30.32 -14.04 3.66
N GLU A 19 -30.77 -13.36 4.74
CA GLU A 19 -30.43 -13.67 6.14
C GLU A 19 -31.12 -14.96 6.63
N GLY A 20 -30.81 -16.10 6.02
CA GLY A 20 -31.18 -17.44 6.49
C GLY A 20 -29.93 -18.31 6.67
N LYS A 21 -29.86 -19.09 7.76
CA LYS A 21 -28.74 -20.02 8.05
C LYS A 21 -28.59 -21.07 6.94
N MET A 22 -29.71 -21.42 6.29
CA MET A 22 -29.77 -22.26 5.09
C MET A 22 -31.03 -21.91 4.28
N ASN A 23 -30.94 -21.89 2.96
CA ASN A 23 -32.08 -21.76 2.06
C ASN A 23 -31.87 -22.62 0.80
N GLY A 24 -32.96 -23.01 0.15
CA GLY A 24 -32.90 -23.82 -1.07
C GLY A 24 -34.25 -24.41 -1.46
N THR A 25 -34.30 -25.06 -2.62
CA THR A 25 -35.54 -25.68 -3.12
C THR A 25 -35.63 -27.14 -2.68
N LEU A 26 -36.65 -27.49 -1.89
CA LEU A 26 -36.98 -28.88 -1.53
C LEU A 26 -38.33 -29.30 -2.13
N LYS A 27 -38.52 -30.60 -2.37
CA LYS A 27 -39.83 -31.15 -2.70
C LYS A 27 -40.62 -31.30 -1.39
N LYS A 28 -41.65 -30.48 -1.17
CA LYS A 28 -42.53 -30.55 0.00
C LYS A 28 -43.84 -31.27 -0.33
N TRP A 29 -44.29 -32.17 0.54
CA TRP A 29 -45.63 -32.75 0.43
C TRP A 29 -46.72 -31.70 0.68
N THR A 30 -47.66 -31.58 -0.24
CA THR A 30 -48.73 -30.56 -0.19
C THR A 30 -50.11 -31.15 0.06
N SER A 31 -50.52 -32.20 -0.65
CA SER A 31 -51.78 -32.93 -0.41
C SER A 31 -51.79 -34.28 -1.13
N LEU A 32 -52.78 -35.14 -0.87
CA LEU A 32 -53.00 -36.40 -1.61
C LEU A 32 -53.18 -36.19 -3.12
N PHE A 33 -53.78 -35.07 -3.53
CA PHE A 33 -54.04 -34.76 -4.94
C PHE A 33 -52.84 -34.13 -5.68
N ARG A 34 -51.98 -33.39 -4.97
CA ARG A 34 -50.83 -32.68 -5.58
C ARG A 34 -49.48 -33.30 -5.25
N GLY A 35 -49.41 -34.20 -4.28
CA GLY A 35 -48.18 -34.88 -3.88
C GLY A 35 -47.05 -33.92 -3.48
N TYR A 36 -45.82 -34.28 -3.83
CA TYR A 36 -44.62 -33.49 -3.61
C TYR A 36 -44.49 -32.38 -4.67
N GLN A 37 -44.31 -31.14 -4.21
CA GLN A 37 -44.14 -29.96 -5.06
C GLN A 37 -42.84 -29.23 -4.68
N HIS A 38 -42.15 -28.65 -5.66
CA HIS A 38 -40.97 -27.82 -5.39
C HIS A 38 -41.39 -26.57 -4.61
N ARG A 39 -40.71 -26.32 -3.50
CA ARG A 39 -40.93 -25.18 -2.63
C ARG A 39 -39.59 -24.60 -2.22
N TRP A 40 -39.49 -23.28 -2.22
CA TRP A 40 -38.34 -22.60 -1.64
C TRP A 40 -38.46 -22.65 -0.12
N VAL A 41 -37.47 -23.21 0.54
CA VAL A 41 -37.44 -23.41 1.99
C VAL A 41 -36.35 -22.52 2.56
N ILE A 42 -36.66 -21.81 3.62
CA ILE A 42 -35.74 -20.93 4.32
C ILE A 42 -35.74 -21.32 5.79
N LEU A 43 -34.55 -21.51 6.32
CA LEU A 43 -34.31 -21.72 7.74
C LEU A 43 -33.74 -20.42 8.32
N THR A 44 -34.54 -19.73 9.13
CA THR A 44 -34.19 -18.42 9.68
C THR A 44 -33.44 -18.55 11.00
N ASN A 45 -32.61 -17.55 11.31
CA ASN A 45 -31.74 -17.56 12.50
C ASN A 45 -32.52 -17.53 13.84
N ASP A 46 -33.79 -17.12 13.82
CA ASP A 46 -34.73 -17.14 14.95
C ASP A 46 -35.35 -18.52 15.22
N GLY A 47 -34.87 -19.57 14.54
CA GLY A 47 -35.33 -20.94 14.76
C GLY A 47 -36.64 -21.30 14.07
N CYS A 48 -36.99 -20.62 12.97
CA CYS A 48 -38.18 -20.94 12.18
C CYS A 48 -37.82 -21.57 10.82
N LEU A 49 -38.55 -22.62 10.45
CA LEU A 49 -38.50 -23.23 9.13
C LEU A 49 -39.72 -22.77 8.31
N LYS A 50 -39.47 -21.96 7.28
CA LYS A 50 -40.50 -21.34 6.43
C LYS A 50 -40.42 -21.90 5.02
N TYR A 51 -41.56 -21.99 4.33
CA TYR A 51 -41.56 -22.33 2.90
C TYR A 51 -42.47 -21.42 2.07
N TYR A 52 -42.06 -21.22 0.82
CA TYR A 52 -42.65 -20.36 -0.18
C TYR A 52 -42.94 -21.16 -1.45
N GLU A 53 -43.81 -20.64 -2.31
CA GLU A 53 -44.11 -21.28 -3.59
C GLU A 53 -42.92 -21.24 -4.54
N THR A 54 -42.22 -20.10 -4.57
CA THR A 54 -40.96 -19.83 -5.28
C THR A 54 -40.03 -19.03 -4.36
N GLU A 55 -38.78 -18.79 -4.79
CA GLU A 55 -37.86 -17.89 -4.08
C GLU A 55 -38.48 -16.48 -4.03
N PRO A 56 -38.66 -15.88 -2.84
CA PRO A 56 -39.28 -14.55 -2.72
C PRO A 56 -38.26 -13.45 -3.01
N ASP A 57 -38.66 -12.39 -3.72
CA ASP A 57 -37.78 -11.26 -4.06
C ASP A 57 -37.33 -10.46 -2.83
N ASP A 58 -38.15 -10.43 -1.78
CA ASP A 58 -37.79 -9.98 -0.43
C ASP A 58 -38.51 -10.80 0.66
N LEU A 59 -38.00 -10.79 1.90
CA LEU A 59 -38.60 -11.56 3.01
C LEU A 59 -39.85 -10.90 3.62
N THR A 60 -40.41 -9.85 2.99
CA THR A 60 -41.68 -9.25 3.44
C THR A 60 -42.89 -10.03 2.95
N GLU A 61 -42.73 -10.88 1.93
CA GLU A 61 -43.77 -11.78 1.47
C GLU A 61 -44.16 -12.82 2.56
N PRO A 62 -45.46 -13.04 2.81
CA PRO A 62 -45.89 -14.01 3.81
C PRO A 62 -45.61 -15.46 3.34
N PRO A 63 -44.98 -16.31 4.18
CA PRO A 63 -44.72 -17.70 3.81
C PRO A 63 -46.02 -18.50 3.66
N ARG A 64 -45.98 -19.52 2.80
CA ARG A 64 -47.09 -20.49 2.64
C ARG A 64 -47.27 -21.37 3.89
N GLY A 65 -46.24 -21.48 4.71
CA GLY A 65 -46.30 -22.10 6.02
C GLY A 65 -44.98 -21.96 6.76
N GLN A 66 -45.05 -21.98 8.10
CA GLN A 66 -43.89 -21.88 8.98
C GLN A 66 -44.04 -22.82 10.18
N ILE A 67 -42.93 -23.39 10.64
CA ILE A 67 -42.83 -24.17 11.88
C ILE A 67 -41.70 -23.60 12.74
N LYS A 68 -41.98 -23.38 14.04
CA LYS A 68 -40.93 -23.08 15.03
C LYS A 68 -40.24 -24.39 15.44
N LEU A 69 -38.91 -24.39 15.44
CA LEU A 69 -38.10 -25.59 15.65
C LEU A 69 -37.83 -25.90 17.13
N SER A 70 -38.11 -24.96 18.03
CA SER A 70 -38.05 -25.20 19.48
C SER A 70 -38.90 -26.43 19.83
N PHE A 71 -38.23 -27.48 20.31
CA PHE A 71 -38.84 -28.78 20.63
C PHE A 71 -39.45 -29.54 19.44
N ALA A 72 -39.13 -29.20 18.20
CA ALA A 72 -39.55 -29.97 17.04
C ALA A 72 -38.82 -31.33 16.95
N GLU A 73 -39.50 -32.37 16.49
CA GLU A 73 -38.92 -33.68 16.22
C GLU A 73 -38.65 -33.82 14.72
N ILE A 74 -37.48 -34.38 14.38
CA ILE A 74 -37.13 -34.72 13.01
C ILE A 74 -37.18 -36.23 12.86
N GLU A 75 -37.98 -36.70 11.92
CA GLU A 75 -38.12 -38.12 11.61
C GLU A 75 -37.61 -38.39 10.20
N ARG A 76 -36.53 -39.16 10.07
CA ARG A 76 -36.05 -39.63 8.78
C ARG A 76 -36.88 -40.83 8.32
N LYS A 77 -37.40 -40.78 7.09
CA LYS A 77 -38.24 -41.83 6.50
C LYS A 77 -37.45 -42.75 5.57
N ASP A 78 -36.49 -42.20 4.83
CA ASP A 78 -35.48 -42.91 4.04
C ASP A 78 -34.32 -41.97 3.71
N ASP A 79 -33.41 -42.41 2.85
CA ASP A 79 -32.19 -41.68 2.46
C ASP A 79 -32.49 -40.26 1.96
N LYS A 80 -33.65 -40.03 1.31
CA LYS A 80 -33.99 -38.73 0.70
C LYS A 80 -35.15 -38.01 1.36
N ARG A 81 -35.93 -38.67 2.23
CA ARG A 81 -37.16 -38.13 2.83
C ARG A 81 -37.03 -37.97 4.32
N PHE A 82 -37.40 -36.78 4.80
CA PHE A 82 -37.46 -36.46 6.22
C PHE A 82 -38.69 -35.63 6.53
N LYS A 83 -39.06 -35.62 7.80
CA LYS A 83 -40.24 -34.93 8.29
C LYS A 83 -39.90 -34.12 9.53
N VAL A 84 -40.34 -32.87 9.56
CA VAL A 84 -40.21 -31.97 10.71
C VAL A 84 -41.58 -31.87 11.37
N ILE A 85 -41.65 -32.20 12.64
CA ILE A 85 -42.87 -32.24 13.45
C ILE A 85 -42.72 -31.22 14.57
N SER A 86 -43.49 -30.14 14.52
CA SER A 86 -43.49 -29.14 15.60
C SER A 86 -44.07 -29.71 16.89
N ASN A 87 -43.76 -29.11 18.04
CA ASN A 87 -44.40 -29.43 19.31
C ASN A 87 -45.95 -29.26 19.28
N GLU A 88 -46.47 -28.37 18.43
CA GLU A 88 -47.92 -28.14 18.23
C GLU A 88 -48.56 -29.14 17.25
N GLY A 89 -47.85 -30.20 16.85
CA GLY A 89 -48.35 -31.26 15.97
C GLY A 89 -48.38 -30.93 14.47
N GLN A 90 -47.96 -29.72 14.05
CA GLN A 90 -47.76 -29.38 12.64
C GLN A 90 -46.64 -30.21 12.03
N LYS A 91 -46.83 -30.62 10.77
CA LYS A 91 -45.98 -31.62 10.10
C LYS A 91 -45.59 -31.16 8.71
N PHE A 92 -44.30 -30.93 8.46
CA PHE A 92 -43.76 -30.73 7.12
C PHE A 92 -42.98 -31.96 6.67
N SER A 93 -43.41 -32.59 5.58
CA SER A 93 -42.68 -33.69 4.95
C SER A 93 -41.93 -33.17 3.73
N PHE A 94 -40.61 -33.38 3.71
CA PHE A 94 -39.72 -32.98 2.65
C PHE A 94 -39.06 -34.18 1.98
N ARG A 95 -38.69 -33.98 0.72
CA ARG A 95 -37.87 -34.88 -0.08
C ARG A 95 -36.74 -34.06 -0.72
N ALA A 96 -35.51 -34.40 -0.39
CA ALA A 96 -34.31 -33.86 -1.02
C ALA A 96 -34.04 -34.57 -2.36
N GLU A 97 -33.11 -34.04 -3.14
CA GLU A 97 -32.70 -34.61 -4.43
C GLU A 97 -31.80 -35.85 -4.22
N ASN A 98 -30.95 -35.83 -3.19
CA ASN A 98 -30.07 -36.93 -2.79
C ASN A 98 -29.94 -37.04 -1.25
N GLU A 99 -29.22 -38.06 -0.79
CA GLU A 99 -29.03 -38.34 0.65
C GLU A 99 -28.20 -37.26 1.36
N GLU A 100 -27.14 -36.78 0.70
CA GLU A 100 -26.26 -35.73 1.22
C GLU A 100 -27.02 -34.41 1.47
N GLU A 101 -27.93 -34.03 0.56
CA GLU A 101 -28.77 -32.84 0.74
C GLU A 101 -29.77 -33.05 1.89
N ALA A 102 -30.35 -34.24 2.05
CA ALA A 102 -31.19 -34.56 3.20
C ALA A 102 -30.40 -34.48 4.52
N ASP A 103 -29.18 -35.00 4.55
CA ASP A 103 -28.27 -34.93 5.72
C ASP A 103 -27.95 -33.50 6.10
N GLN A 104 -27.61 -32.65 5.11
CA GLN A 104 -27.31 -31.24 5.31
C GLN A 104 -28.50 -30.51 5.93
N TRP A 105 -29.70 -30.67 5.36
CA TRP A 105 -30.90 -30.05 5.91
C TRP A 105 -31.21 -30.52 7.33
N ILE A 106 -31.13 -31.83 7.61
CA ILE A 106 -31.39 -32.37 8.95
C ILE A 106 -30.35 -31.85 9.95
N ALA A 107 -29.07 -31.85 9.60
CA ALA A 107 -28.00 -31.40 10.48
C ALA A 107 -28.14 -29.93 10.88
N VAL A 108 -28.46 -29.04 9.94
CA VAL A 108 -28.65 -27.61 10.25
C VAL A 108 -29.93 -27.38 11.06
N ILE A 109 -31.00 -28.15 10.82
CA ILE A 109 -32.22 -28.06 11.63
C ILE A 109 -31.98 -28.56 13.07
N GLU A 110 -31.24 -29.65 13.28
CA GLU A 110 -30.86 -30.13 14.62
C GLU A 110 -29.90 -29.17 15.34
N ASP A 111 -28.93 -28.57 14.63
CA ASP A 111 -28.01 -27.56 15.20
C ASP A 111 -28.80 -26.37 15.77
N ILE A 112 -29.73 -25.81 15.00
CA ILE A 112 -30.58 -24.70 15.44
C ILE A 112 -31.51 -25.10 16.59
N LYS A 113 -32.01 -26.34 16.58
CA LYS A 113 -32.83 -26.88 17.67
C LYS A 113 -32.04 -27.07 18.96
N SER A 114 -30.75 -27.43 18.88
CA SER A 114 -29.87 -27.57 20.06
C SER A 114 -29.53 -26.22 20.68
N GLY A 115 -29.21 -25.20 19.87
CA GLY A 115 -28.96 -23.84 20.34
C GLY A 115 -30.17 -23.14 20.98
N ALA A 116 -31.39 -23.61 20.70
CA ALA A 116 -32.62 -23.11 21.32
C ALA A 116 -32.98 -23.78 22.66
N ARG A 117 -32.23 -24.82 23.10
CA ARG A 117 -32.44 -25.53 24.36
C ARG A 117 -31.53 -25.06 25.50
N ASP A 118 -30.46 -24.33 25.20
CA ASP A 118 -29.44 -23.91 26.19
C ASP A 118 -29.82 -22.65 27.01
N ASP A 119 -31.02 -22.08 26.81
CA ASP A 119 -31.49 -20.87 27.53
C ASP A 119 -32.17 -21.16 28.89
N LEU A 120 -32.15 -22.40 29.40
CA LEU A 120 -32.78 -22.75 30.68
C LEU A 120 -31.97 -23.80 31.46
N SER A 121 -30.85 -23.39 32.09
CA SER A 121 -30.47 -23.87 33.43
C SER A 121 -29.19 -23.19 33.98
N ASP A 122 -29.33 -22.71 35.21
CA ASP A 122 -28.34 -22.56 36.27
C ASP A 122 -27.19 -21.54 36.18
N PHE A 123 -27.51 -20.38 36.75
CA PHE A 123 -26.68 -19.60 37.68
C PHE A 123 -25.72 -20.46 38.53
N SER A 124 -24.43 -20.48 38.20
CA SER A 124 -23.33 -20.12 39.13
C SER A 124 -21.94 -20.25 38.48
N MET A 125 -21.59 -19.33 37.57
CA MET A 125 -20.18 -18.98 37.31
C MET A 125 -20.05 -17.59 36.65
N TYR A 126 -21.00 -16.71 36.96
CA TYR A 126 -21.18 -15.37 36.40
C TYR A 126 -20.23 -14.35 37.05
N HIS A 127 -18.92 -14.43 36.80
CA HIS A 127 -18.09 -13.21 36.86
C HIS A 127 -16.75 -13.23 36.13
N PHE A 128 -16.24 -14.37 35.65
CA PHE A 128 -14.91 -14.42 35.01
C PHE A 128 -14.89 -14.87 33.55
N ALA A 129 -15.97 -15.44 33.01
CA ALA A 129 -16.01 -15.92 31.62
C ALA A 129 -16.51 -14.87 30.60
N HIS A 130 -17.04 -13.72 31.04
CA HIS A 130 -17.70 -12.76 30.13
C HIS A 130 -16.79 -11.73 29.44
N GLN A 131 -15.46 -11.81 29.61
CA GLN A 131 -14.53 -10.95 28.86
C GLN A 131 -13.79 -11.66 27.72
N ILE A 132 -13.79 -12.99 27.66
CA ILE A 132 -13.00 -13.73 26.66
C ILE A 132 -13.75 -13.94 25.32
N PRO A 133 -15.08 -14.25 25.28
CA PRO A 133 -15.77 -14.45 24.00
C PRO A 133 -16.04 -13.17 23.18
N LYS A 134 -16.07 -11.99 23.82
CA LYS A 134 -16.25 -10.70 23.12
C LYS A 134 -14.98 -10.23 22.40
N LEU A 135 -13.80 -10.63 22.88
CA LEU A 135 -12.52 -10.44 22.19
C LEU A 135 -12.30 -11.48 21.08
N LEU A 136 -12.77 -12.72 21.27
CA LEU A 136 -12.57 -13.79 20.28
C LEU A 136 -13.47 -13.66 19.04
N SER A 137 -14.69 -13.10 19.13
CA SER A 137 -15.50 -12.88 17.91
C SER A 137 -14.92 -11.77 17.02
N PHE A 138 -14.25 -10.78 17.62
CA PHE A 138 -13.47 -9.78 16.92
C PHE A 138 -12.24 -10.42 16.25
N CYS A 139 -11.53 -11.33 16.94
CA CYS A 139 -10.43 -12.07 16.32
C CYS A 139 -10.91 -12.99 15.20
N LEU A 140 -11.99 -13.76 15.34
CA LEU A 140 -12.41 -14.74 14.33
C LEU A 140 -13.06 -14.12 13.10
N ALA A 141 -13.92 -13.10 13.24
CA ALA A 141 -14.53 -12.45 12.08
C ALA A 141 -13.50 -11.65 11.27
N ARG A 142 -12.57 -10.94 11.92
CA ARG A 142 -11.43 -10.33 11.23
C ARG A 142 -10.43 -11.35 10.75
N VAL A 143 -10.12 -12.43 11.46
CA VAL A 143 -9.25 -13.50 10.93
C VAL A 143 -9.92 -14.15 9.72
N VAL A 144 -11.24 -14.26 9.63
CA VAL A 144 -11.93 -14.84 8.46
C VAL A 144 -12.05 -13.84 7.30
N GLU A 145 -12.27 -12.55 7.57
CA GLU A 145 -12.41 -11.52 6.53
C GLU A 145 -11.05 -10.94 6.07
N ILE A 146 -10.08 -10.79 6.98
CA ILE A 146 -8.65 -10.52 6.71
C ILE A 146 -7.97 -11.75 6.07
N ASN A 147 -8.42 -12.98 6.35
CA ASN A 147 -7.92 -14.19 5.63
C ASN A 147 -8.75 -14.62 4.41
N LYS A 148 -9.74 -13.84 3.96
CA LYS A 148 -10.12 -13.85 2.54
C LYS A 148 -9.10 -13.08 1.69
N ARG A 149 -7.82 -13.07 2.08
CA ARG A 149 -6.74 -12.85 1.12
C ARG A 149 -6.88 -13.95 0.08
N LYS A 150 -7.15 -13.59 -1.18
CA LYS A 150 -6.94 -14.49 -2.32
C LYS A 150 -5.63 -15.23 -2.05
N ASN A 151 -5.64 -16.55 -2.17
CA ASN A 151 -4.43 -17.36 -1.99
C ASN A 151 -3.52 -17.10 -3.19
N PHE A 152 -2.89 -15.93 -3.23
CA PHE A 152 -1.99 -15.54 -4.30
C PHE A 152 -0.84 -16.54 -4.39
N GLN A 153 -0.55 -16.99 -5.60
CA GLN A 153 0.53 -17.93 -5.88
C GLN A 153 1.84 -17.19 -6.20
N VAL A 154 1.76 -15.91 -6.58
CA VAL A 154 2.90 -15.06 -6.91
C VAL A 154 2.79 -13.73 -6.19
N VAL A 155 3.92 -13.19 -5.77
CA VAL A 155 4.06 -11.79 -5.40
C VAL A 155 4.94 -11.13 -6.44
N ALA A 156 4.44 -10.09 -7.09
CA ALA A 156 5.17 -9.19 -7.95
C ALA A 156 5.29 -7.83 -7.26
N ALA A 157 6.43 -7.17 -7.42
CA ALA A 157 6.69 -5.86 -6.86
C ALA A 157 7.21 -4.90 -7.93
N ILE A 158 6.82 -3.63 -7.80
CA ILE A 158 7.34 -2.51 -8.57
C ILE A 158 7.95 -1.52 -7.59
N ASP A 159 9.23 -1.28 -7.73
CA ASP A 159 9.92 -0.19 -7.07
C ASP A 159 9.96 1.00 -8.03
N PHE A 160 8.93 1.84 -7.95
CA PHE A 160 8.77 3.00 -8.81
C PHE A 160 9.64 4.13 -8.28
N GLY A 161 10.96 4.09 -8.48
CA GLY A 161 11.87 5.07 -7.88
C GLY A 161 11.77 6.47 -8.50
N SER A 162 12.41 7.45 -7.85
CA SER A 162 12.39 8.84 -8.32
C SER A 162 13.17 9.06 -9.61
N SER A 163 14.21 8.27 -9.79
CA SER A 163 15.18 8.38 -10.90
C SER A 163 15.28 7.09 -11.69
N TYR A 164 15.04 5.96 -11.05
CA TYR A 164 15.11 4.65 -11.66
C TYR A 164 14.01 3.75 -11.11
N THR A 165 13.42 2.95 -11.98
CA THR A 165 12.40 1.95 -11.65
C THR A 165 12.98 0.56 -11.80
N CYS A 166 12.63 -0.35 -10.89
CA CYS A 166 12.91 -1.78 -11.03
C CYS A 166 11.71 -2.61 -10.59
N CYS A 167 11.68 -3.88 -10.98
CA CYS A 167 10.62 -4.80 -10.62
C CYS A 167 11.18 -6.20 -10.36
N ALA A 168 10.44 -6.98 -9.57
CA ALA A 168 10.81 -8.34 -9.24
C ALA A 168 9.57 -9.16 -8.89
N PHE A 169 9.69 -10.48 -8.93
CA PHE A 169 8.64 -11.37 -8.43
C PHE A 169 9.23 -12.63 -7.81
N SER A 170 8.41 -13.35 -7.04
CA SER A 170 8.75 -14.68 -6.54
C SER A 170 7.48 -15.51 -6.40
N PHE A 171 7.57 -16.79 -6.77
CA PHE A 171 6.48 -17.73 -6.54
C PHE A 171 6.40 -18.08 -5.06
N LYS A 172 5.19 -18.29 -4.55
CA LYS A 172 4.96 -18.70 -3.16
C LYS A 172 5.65 -20.02 -2.81
N SER A 173 5.84 -20.90 -3.79
CA SER A 173 6.57 -22.17 -3.66
C SER A 173 8.07 -21.96 -3.48
N GLU A 174 8.67 -20.98 -4.15
CA GLU A 174 10.08 -20.58 -4.04
C GLU A 174 10.33 -19.87 -2.73
N TYR A 175 9.53 -18.85 -2.40
CA TYR A 175 9.60 -18.12 -1.13
C TYR A 175 9.57 -19.04 0.10
N LYS A 176 8.76 -20.10 0.06
CA LYS A 176 8.69 -21.09 1.15
C LYS A 176 9.97 -21.91 1.32
N LYS A 177 10.75 -22.10 0.26
CA LYS A 177 12.04 -22.80 0.29
C LYS A 177 13.15 -21.84 0.70
N ASP A 178 13.20 -20.67 0.07
CA ASP A 178 14.16 -19.61 0.35
C ASP A 178 13.50 -18.25 0.10
N PRO A 179 13.27 -17.43 1.14
CA PRO A 179 12.75 -16.07 0.99
C PRO A 179 13.59 -15.15 0.12
N LEU A 180 14.88 -15.46 -0.08
CA LEU A 180 15.80 -14.68 -0.91
C LEU A 180 15.81 -15.13 -2.39
N ASP A 181 15.08 -16.20 -2.75
CA ASP A 181 14.89 -16.66 -4.12
C ASP A 181 13.86 -15.77 -4.84
N ILE A 182 14.39 -14.70 -5.46
CA ILE A 182 13.62 -13.61 -6.05
C ILE A 182 14.10 -13.37 -7.48
N HIS A 183 13.17 -13.40 -8.42
CA HIS A 183 13.40 -13.08 -9.83
C HIS A 183 13.37 -11.57 -10.02
N VAL A 184 14.53 -10.91 -9.99
CA VAL A 184 14.65 -9.51 -10.42
C VAL A 184 14.53 -9.43 -11.93
N VAL A 185 13.63 -8.57 -12.42
CA VAL A 185 13.24 -8.53 -13.82
C VAL A 185 14.08 -7.50 -14.58
N THR A 186 14.72 -7.95 -15.67
CA THR A 186 15.32 -7.05 -16.66
C THR A 186 14.24 -6.30 -17.45
N ILE A 187 14.25 -4.97 -17.37
CA ILE A 187 13.43 -4.02 -18.12
C ILE A 187 14.32 -3.51 -19.25
N GLY A 188 14.02 -3.85 -20.51
CA GLY A 188 14.94 -3.54 -21.61
C GLY A 188 16.28 -4.26 -21.46
N GLU A 189 17.36 -3.52 -21.24
CA GLU A 189 18.73 -4.07 -21.14
C GLU A 189 19.26 -4.11 -19.69
N SER A 190 18.57 -3.48 -18.75
CA SER A 190 18.98 -3.39 -17.34
C SER A 190 17.91 -3.95 -16.41
N TYR A 191 18.30 -4.43 -15.22
CA TYR A 191 17.33 -4.75 -14.15
C TYR A 191 16.74 -3.49 -13.48
N LYS A 192 17.27 -2.32 -13.84
CA LYS A 192 16.87 -1.03 -13.31
C LYS A 192 17.01 0.03 -14.40
N GLU A 193 15.87 0.59 -14.80
CA GLU A 193 15.79 1.55 -15.91
C GLU A 193 15.48 2.96 -15.38
N PRO A 194 15.99 4.03 -16.03
CA PRO A 194 15.60 5.39 -15.68
C PRO A 194 14.07 5.56 -15.67
N THR A 195 13.53 6.29 -14.70
CA THR A 195 12.08 6.57 -14.65
C THR A 195 11.75 7.69 -15.64
N ILE A 196 11.70 7.31 -16.92
CA ILE A 196 11.51 8.20 -18.06
C ILE A 196 10.42 7.63 -18.96
N LEU A 197 9.50 8.49 -19.37
CA LEU A 197 8.38 8.15 -20.24
C LEU A 197 8.39 9.06 -21.47
N LEU A 198 8.35 8.45 -22.65
CA LEU A 198 8.13 9.13 -23.91
C LEU A 198 6.70 8.85 -24.40
N LEU A 199 5.98 9.92 -24.74
CA LEU A 199 4.68 9.85 -25.40
C LEU A 199 4.79 10.46 -26.80
N ASN A 200 4.02 9.93 -27.74
CA ASN A 200 3.88 10.51 -29.07
C ASN A 200 3.11 11.84 -29.04
N GLN A 201 2.93 12.45 -30.21
CA GLN A 201 2.30 13.77 -30.36
C GLN A 201 0.83 13.77 -29.87
N GLU A 202 0.17 12.62 -29.96
CA GLU A 202 -1.19 12.37 -29.48
C GLU A 202 -1.26 12.10 -27.96
N GLY A 203 -0.12 12.04 -27.28
CA GLY A 203 -0.03 11.74 -25.85
C GLY A 203 -0.18 10.27 -25.50
N GLN A 204 0.00 9.36 -26.47
CA GLN A 204 -0.05 7.91 -26.25
C GLN A 204 1.33 7.37 -25.88
N PHE A 205 1.37 6.27 -25.12
CA PHE A 205 2.61 5.59 -24.76
C PHE A 205 3.40 5.19 -25.99
N ASP A 206 4.69 5.52 -26.01
CA ASP A 206 5.64 4.99 -27.00
C ASP A 206 6.70 4.11 -26.32
N SER A 207 7.44 4.68 -25.36
CA SER A 207 8.56 3.99 -24.74
C SER A 207 8.84 4.45 -23.30
N PHE A 208 9.54 3.59 -22.56
CA PHE A 208 9.92 3.79 -21.17
C PHE A 208 11.41 3.48 -20.98
N GLY A 209 12.04 4.14 -20.01
CA GLY A 209 13.44 3.88 -19.66
C GLY A 209 14.43 4.50 -20.63
N SER A 210 15.60 3.89 -20.77
CA SER A 210 16.65 4.37 -21.67
C SER A 210 16.17 4.47 -23.13
N LYS A 211 15.29 3.55 -23.54
CA LYS A 211 14.66 3.55 -24.87
C LYS A 211 13.87 4.82 -25.18
N ALA A 212 13.29 5.47 -24.17
CA ALA A 212 12.57 6.73 -24.32
C ALA A 212 13.52 7.87 -24.74
N GLU A 213 14.73 7.92 -24.16
CA GLU A 213 15.73 8.93 -24.52
C GLU A 213 16.37 8.63 -25.88
N GLU A 214 16.69 7.36 -26.15
CA GLU A 214 17.22 6.90 -27.45
C GLU A 214 16.24 7.18 -28.59
N LYS A 215 14.95 6.89 -28.40
CA LYS A 215 13.93 7.13 -29.41
C LYS A 215 13.75 8.61 -29.70
N LEU A 216 13.71 9.46 -28.66
CA LEU A 216 13.60 10.90 -28.87
C LEU A 216 14.83 11.46 -29.59
N THR A 217 16.02 10.98 -29.24
CA THR A 217 17.27 11.37 -29.92
C THR A 217 17.22 11.03 -31.41
N GLN A 218 16.78 9.81 -31.76
CA GLN A 218 16.61 9.41 -33.16
C GLN A 218 15.62 10.33 -33.89
N LEU A 219 14.46 10.63 -33.26
CA LEU A 219 13.47 11.53 -33.84
C LEU A 219 14.02 12.94 -34.06
N GLN A 220 14.82 13.46 -33.13
CA GLN A 220 15.45 14.78 -33.27
C GLN A 220 16.44 14.85 -34.43
N GLN A 221 17.11 13.74 -34.76
CA GLN A 221 18.02 13.65 -35.91
C GLN A 221 17.27 13.52 -37.24
N GLU A 222 16.15 12.78 -37.26
CA GLU A 222 15.37 12.51 -38.47
C GLU A 222 14.40 13.64 -38.85
N ASP A 223 13.66 14.17 -37.86
CA ASP A 223 12.66 15.24 -37.99
C ASP A 223 12.65 16.14 -36.74
N PRO A 224 13.57 17.13 -36.67
CA PRO A 224 13.72 18.00 -35.50
C PRO A 224 12.45 18.77 -35.13
N ASP A 225 11.64 19.16 -36.13
CA ASP A 225 10.43 19.94 -35.91
C ASP A 225 9.33 19.04 -35.34
N GLY A 226 9.12 17.86 -35.94
CA GLY A 226 8.15 16.87 -35.45
C GLY A 226 8.50 16.29 -34.08
N ALA A 227 9.79 16.18 -33.74
CA ALA A 227 10.24 15.70 -32.44
C ALA A 227 9.81 16.63 -31.28
N ASN A 228 9.67 17.95 -31.52
CA ASN A 228 9.22 18.90 -30.49
C ASN A 228 7.77 18.68 -30.06
N ASP A 229 6.96 17.98 -30.87
CA ASP A 229 5.57 17.66 -30.56
C ASP A 229 5.43 16.44 -29.63
N TRP A 230 6.50 15.66 -29.40
CA TRP A 230 6.53 14.50 -28.49
C TRP A 230 6.76 14.87 -27.03
N TYR A 231 6.18 14.12 -26.08
CA TYR A 231 6.29 14.44 -24.65
C TYR A 231 7.35 13.59 -23.96
N LEU A 232 8.33 14.22 -23.30
CA LEU A 232 9.34 13.50 -22.51
C LEU A 232 9.25 13.85 -21.02
N PHE A 233 8.80 12.90 -20.21
CA PHE A 233 8.72 13.04 -18.75
C PHE A 233 9.93 12.39 -18.08
N ARG A 234 10.64 13.16 -17.24
CA ARG A 234 11.81 12.71 -16.47
C ARG A 234 11.75 13.21 -15.03
N ASN A 235 12.17 12.40 -14.07
CA ASN A 235 12.21 12.74 -12.63
C ASN A 235 10.87 13.25 -12.07
N PHE A 236 9.75 12.94 -12.72
CA PHE A 236 8.43 13.50 -12.42
C PHE A 236 7.86 12.99 -11.07
N LYS A 237 8.33 11.84 -10.55
CA LYS A 237 7.97 11.37 -9.20
C LYS A 237 8.29 12.38 -8.11
N MET A 238 9.34 13.18 -8.28
CA MET A 238 9.70 14.23 -7.32
C MET A 238 8.66 15.34 -7.23
N GLN A 239 7.75 15.48 -8.21
CA GLN A 239 6.66 16.45 -8.15
C GLN A 239 5.55 16.06 -7.15
N LEU A 240 5.54 14.80 -6.69
CA LEU A 240 4.67 14.33 -5.59
C LEU A 240 5.26 14.61 -4.20
N TYR A 241 6.57 14.83 -4.12
CA TYR A 241 7.29 15.00 -2.86
C TYR A 241 6.81 16.25 -2.11
N ASN A 242 6.31 16.06 -0.87
CA ASN A 242 5.77 17.12 0.00
C ASN A 242 4.74 18.05 -0.66
N ASN A 243 4.09 17.59 -1.73
CA ASN A 243 3.05 18.37 -2.40
C ASN A 243 1.77 18.32 -1.57
N LYS A 244 1.42 19.45 -0.93
CA LYS A 244 0.21 19.61 -0.10
C LYS A 244 -1.05 19.86 -0.93
N SER A 245 -0.91 20.13 -2.23
CA SER A 245 -2.00 20.50 -3.15
C SER A 245 -2.23 19.44 -4.22
N LEU A 246 -1.89 18.17 -3.93
CA LEU A 246 -2.21 17.05 -4.80
C LEU A 246 -3.72 16.95 -4.99
N SER A 247 -4.16 16.89 -6.24
CA SER A 247 -5.55 16.70 -6.63
C SER A 247 -5.62 15.82 -7.88
N LYS A 248 -6.80 15.28 -8.17
CA LYS A 248 -7.05 14.51 -9.40
C LYS A 248 -6.94 15.34 -10.69
N LEU A 249 -6.88 16.67 -10.56
CA LEU A 249 -6.71 17.60 -11.69
C LEU A 249 -5.24 17.97 -11.94
N LEU A 250 -4.31 17.42 -11.15
CA LEU A 250 -2.89 17.72 -11.26
C LEU A 250 -2.37 17.38 -12.67
N LYS A 251 -1.60 18.31 -13.23
CA LYS A 251 -0.90 18.14 -14.49
C LYS A 251 0.59 18.34 -14.28
N PHE A 252 1.40 17.52 -14.93
CA PHE A 252 2.84 17.67 -14.98
C PHE A 252 3.26 18.24 -16.31
N LYS A 253 4.32 19.04 -16.26
CA LYS A 253 5.03 19.48 -17.45
C LYS A 253 6.09 18.46 -17.81
N ASP A 254 6.17 18.13 -19.09
CA ASP A 254 7.29 17.41 -19.68
C ASP A 254 8.53 18.34 -19.78
N LEU A 255 9.65 17.84 -20.29
CA LEU A 255 10.87 18.65 -20.47
C LEU A 255 10.69 19.80 -21.49
N GLY A 256 9.74 19.69 -22.42
CA GLY A 256 9.36 20.75 -23.37
C GLY A 256 8.37 21.78 -22.81
N GLY A 257 7.88 21.60 -21.57
CA GLY A 257 6.90 22.47 -20.92
C GLY A 257 5.43 22.16 -21.23
N LYS A 258 5.14 21.16 -22.05
CA LYS A 258 3.80 20.67 -22.39
C LYS A 258 3.20 19.90 -21.22
N SER A 259 1.88 20.05 -21.02
CA SER A 259 1.21 19.55 -19.82
C SER A 259 0.41 18.27 -20.10
N MET A 260 0.61 17.25 -19.26
CA MET A 260 -0.18 16.01 -19.25
C MET A 260 -0.75 15.74 -17.87
N LYS A 261 -1.87 15.02 -17.82
CA LYS A 261 -2.46 14.54 -16.56
C LYS A 261 -1.46 13.70 -15.77
N ALA A 262 -1.28 14.03 -14.49
CA ALA A 262 -0.29 13.39 -13.63
C ALA A 262 -0.56 11.90 -13.42
N ASP A 263 -1.80 11.55 -13.08
CA ASP A 263 -2.26 10.17 -12.88
C ASP A 263 -2.04 9.32 -14.14
N TYR A 264 -2.35 9.88 -15.30
CA TYR A 264 -2.14 9.22 -16.59
C TYR A 264 -0.66 8.91 -16.88
N VAL A 265 0.26 9.85 -16.64
CA VAL A 265 1.71 9.63 -16.81
C VAL A 265 2.20 8.47 -15.93
N PHE A 266 1.73 8.39 -14.68
CA PHE A 266 2.08 7.30 -13.78
C PHE A 266 1.44 5.97 -14.20
N ALA A 267 0.16 5.98 -14.56
CA ALA A 267 -0.58 4.80 -14.99
C ALA A 267 0.08 4.13 -16.19
N LEU A 268 0.48 4.89 -17.21
CA LEU A 268 1.19 4.36 -18.38
C LEU A 268 2.53 3.70 -18.02
N CYS A 269 3.29 4.30 -17.11
CA CYS A 269 4.54 3.70 -16.65
C CYS A 269 4.29 2.39 -15.89
N ILE A 270 3.30 2.36 -15.00
CA ILE A 270 2.95 1.16 -14.22
C ILE A 270 2.41 0.08 -15.15
N GLU A 271 1.57 0.42 -16.13
CA GLU A 271 1.01 -0.48 -17.13
C GLU A 271 2.12 -1.17 -17.93
N TYR A 272 3.11 -0.42 -18.41
CA TYR A 272 4.25 -0.97 -19.13
C TYR A 272 5.01 -2.02 -18.31
N ILE A 273 5.31 -1.70 -17.05
CA ILE A 273 6.02 -2.62 -16.14
C ILE A 273 5.14 -3.81 -15.77
N TYR A 274 3.86 -3.58 -15.52
CA TYR A 274 2.87 -4.61 -15.21
C TYR A 274 2.82 -5.65 -16.34
N ASN A 275 2.59 -5.22 -17.59
CA ASN A 275 2.48 -6.11 -18.75
C ASN A 275 3.75 -6.95 -18.93
N MET A 276 4.93 -6.33 -18.81
CA MET A 276 6.21 -7.03 -18.90
C MET A 276 6.39 -8.09 -17.82
N VAL A 277 6.07 -7.77 -16.57
CA VAL A 277 6.24 -8.71 -15.46
C VAL A 277 5.22 -9.85 -15.55
N VAL A 278 3.98 -9.57 -15.95
CA VAL A 278 2.96 -10.59 -16.20
C VAL A 278 3.40 -11.57 -17.28
N GLU A 279 3.93 -11.07 -18.40
CA GLU A 279 4.49 -11.92 -19.47
C GLU A 279 5.55 -12.87 -18.92
N LYS A 280 6.54 -12.36 -18.16
CA LYS A 280 7.60 -13.19 -17.57
C LYS A 280 7.10 -14.21 -16.55
N ILE A 281 6.05 -13.89 -15.80
CA ILE A 281 5.43 -14.83 -14.86
C ILE A 281 4.74 -15.95 -15.64
N PHE A 282 3.98 -15.62 -16.69
CA PHE A 282 3.23 -16.59 -17.48
C PHE A 282 4.12 -17.45 -18.39
N ASP A 283 5.26 -16.93 -18.82
CA ASP A 283 6.30 -17.72 -19.50
C ASP A 283 6.87 -18.82 -18.59
N LYS A 284 7.00 -18.54 -17.29
CA LYS A 284 7.43 -19.52 -16.30
C LYS A 284 6.32 -20.47 -15.87
N ASP A 285 5.08 -19.98 -15.77
CA ASP A 285 3.90 -20.79 -15.43
C ASP A 285 2.63 -20.25 -16.11
N SER A 286 2.28 -20.84 -17.25
CA SER A 286 1.11 -20.46 -18.06
C SER A 286 -0.24 -20.85 -17.45
N SER A 287 -0.23 -21.65 -16.38
CA SER A 287 -1.45 -22.02 -15.66
C SER A 287 -1.99 -20.85 -14.82
N LEU A 288 -1.10 -19.94 -14.40
CA LEU A 288 -1.45 -18.77 -13.62
C LEU A 288 -2.34 -17.78 -14.40
N LYS A 289 -3.08 -16.99 -13.64
CA LYS A 289 -3.87 -15.86 -14.12
C LYS A 289 -3.53 -14.62 -13.31
N ASP A 290 -3.90 -13.45 -13.83
CA ASP A 290 -3.57 -12.18 -13.18
C ASP A 290 -4.09 -12.11 -11.72
N TYR A 291 -5.27 -12.67 -11.45
CA TYR A 291 -5.82 -12.72 -10.08
C TYR A 291 -5.04 -13.61 -9.10
N ASP A 292 -4.08 -14.42 -9.57
CA ASP A 292 -3.17 -15.21 -8.72
C ASP A 292 -1.95 -14.40 -8.26
N ILE A 293 -1.77 -13.19 -8.80
CA ILE A 293 -0.64 -12.31 -8.51
C ILE A 293 -1.07 -11.26 -7.47
N ARG A 294 -0.27 -11.12 -6.40
CA ARG A 294 -0.32 -9.96 -5.51
C ARG A 294 0.70 -8.94 -6.00
N TRP A 295 0.26 -7.70 -6.19
CA TRP A 295 1.10 -6.58 -6.56
C TRP A 295 1.52 -5.78 -5.33
N VAL A 296 2.81 -5.52 -5.22
CA VAL A 296 3.38 -4.64 -4.20
C VAL A 296 3.97 -3.42 -4.90
N LEU A 297 3.51 -2.24 -4.51
CA LEU A 297 4.06 -0.99 -5.01
C LEU A 297 4.80 -0.30 -3.87
N THR A 298 6.07 0.05 -4.08
CA THR A 298 6.85 0.75 -3.06
C THR A 298 6.55 2.25 -3.08
N CYS A 299 6.66 2.89 -1.93
CA CYS A 299 6.61 4.34 -1.84
C CYS A 299 7.53 4.88 -0.74
N PRO A 300 7.99 6.14 -0.86
CA PRO A 300 8.82 6.78 0.16
C PRO A 300 8.11 6.82 1.50
N ALA A 301 8.83 6.54 2.58
CA ALA A 301 8.22 6.54 3.91
C ALA A 301 7.74 7.93 4.30
N MET A 302 8.39 9.00 3.86
CA MET A 302 8.02 10.37 4.23
C MET A 302 6.77 10.91 3.52
N TRP A 303 6.27 10.23 2.49
CA TRP A 303 5.09 10.69 1.77
C TRP A 303 3.84 10.80 2.66
N ASN A 304 3.02 11.79 2.32
CA ASN A 304 1.72 11.99 2.93
C ASN A 304 0.67 11.02 2.35
N GLU A 305 -0.48 10.91 2.99
CA GLU A 305 -1.52 9.97 2.56
C GLU A 305 -2.10 10.30 1.18
N SER A 306 -2.09 11.58 0.77
CA SER A 306 -2.55 12.01 -0.56
C SER A 306 -1.66 11.45 -1.68
N ALA A 307 -0.34 11.49 -1.50
CA ALA A 307 0.63 10.95 -2.46
C ALA A 307 0.58 9.41 -2.53
N ARG A 308 0.36 8.75 -1.38
CA ARG A 308 0.15 7.29 -1.34
C ARG A 308 -1.13 6.88 -2.06
N GLN A 309 -2.24 7.58 -1.80
CA GLN A 309 -3.49 7.34 -2.49
C GLN A 309 -3.35 7.60 -3.99
N PHE A 310 -2.65 8.65 -4.40
CA PHE A 310 -2.37 8.93 -5.81
C PHE A 310 -1.67 7.75 -6.52
N MET A 311 -0.65 7.15 -5.90
CA MET A 311 0.02 5.97 -6.50
C MET A 311 -0.90 4.76 -6.61
N LEU A 312 -1.76 4.53 -5.61
CA LEU A 312 -2.74 3.45 -5.65
C LEU A 312 -3.73 3.67 -6.78
N GLU A 313 -4.28 4.88 -6.91
CA GLU A 313 -5.21 5.22 -7.98
C GLU A 313 -4.54 5.11 -9.37
N ALA A 314 -3.27 5.52 -9.51
CA ALA A 314 -2.53 5.36 -10.77
C ALA A 314 -2.28 3.87 -11.12
N ALA A 315 -2.06 3.01 -10.14
CA ALA A 315 -1.93 1.57 -10.35
C ALA A 315 -3.29 0.89 -10.64
N GLU A 316 -4.38 1.39 -10.08
CA GLU A 316 -5.73 0.96 -10.45
C GLU A 316 -6.05 1.34 -11.91
N GLU A 317 -5.70 2.57 -12.31
CA GLU A 317 -5.88 3.07 -13.68
C GLU A 317 -5.03 2.29 -14.70
N SER A 318 -3.88 1.73 -14.28
CA SER A 318 -3.06 0.85 -15.14
C SER A 318 -3.64 -0.56 -15.31
N GLY A 319 -4.83 -0.83 -14.77
CA GLY A 319 -5.54 -2.10 -14.91
C GLY A 319 -5.32 -3.12 -13.79
N ILE A 320 -4.55 -2.79 -12.74
CA ILE A 320 -4.31 -3.72 -11.63
C ILE A 320 -5.53 -3.71 -10.68
N ASP A 321 -6.08 -4.89 -10.37
CA ASP A 321 -7.21 -5.02 -9.42
C ASP A 321 -6.84 -4.43 -8.05
N ARG A 322 -7.63 -3.49 -7.54
CA ARG A 322 -7.40 -2.90 -6.22
C ARG A 322 -7.22 -3.93 -5.10
N LYS A 323 -7.87 -5.09 -5.20
CA LYS A 323 -7.76 -6.16 -4.20
C LYS A 323 -6.44 -6.94 -4.27
N SER A 324 -5.68 -6.80 -5.35
CA SER A 324 -4.36 -7.43 -5.49
C SER A 324 -3.20 -6.48 -5.16
N ILE A 325 -3.43 -5.16 -5.09
CA ILE A 325 -2.39 -4.16 -4.81
C ILE A 325 -2.20 -3.96 -3.31
N THR A 326 -0.96 -3.80 -2.87
CA THR A 326 -0.59 -3.34 -1.53
C THR A 326 0.57 -2.35 -1.62
N LEU A 327 0.48 -1.25 -0.88
CA LEU A 327 1.62 -0.34 -0.72
C LEU A 327 2.56 -0.83 0.38
N VAL A 328 3.86 -0.67 0.14
CA VAL A 328 4.92 -0.92 1.12
C VAL A 328 5.84 0.29 1.16
N LEU A 329 6.34 0.66 2.34
CA LEU A 329 7.31 1.74 2.46
C LEU A 329 8.69 1.24 2.03
N GLU A 330 9.37 1.97 1.15
CA GLU A 330 10.71 1.67 0.62
C GLU A 330 11.72 1.27 1.72
N PRO A 331 11.93 2.08 2.79
CA PRO A 331 12.85 1.71 3.87
C PRO A 331 12.40 0.50 4.69
N GLU A 332 11.10 0.23 4.81
CA GLU A 332 10.62 -0.98 5.52
C GLU A 332 10.88 -2.24 4.71
N ALA A 333 10.62 -2.20 3.41
CA ALA A 333 10.99 -3.26 2.48
C ALA A 333 12.47 -3.58 2.61
N ALA A 334 13.31 -2.55 2.55
CA ALA A 334 14.74 -2.72 2.69
C ALA A 334 15.14 -3.34 4.05
N ALA A 335 14.51 -2.92 5.15
CA ALA A 335 14.78 -3.48 6.47
C ALA A 335 14.46 -4.98 6.54
N ILE A 336 13.33 -5.39 5.94
CA ILE A 336 12.93 -6.80 5.87
C ILE A 336 13.89 -7.62 5.02
N CYS A 337 14.35 -7.10 3.87
CA CYS A 337 15.39 -7.76 3.07
C CYS A 337 16.68 -7.95 3.87
N CYS A 338 17.17 -6.89 4.53
CA CYS A 338 18.38 -6.95 5.35
C CYS A 338 18.24 -7.94 6.52
N LYS A 339 17.05 -8.05 7.12
CA LYS A 339 16.75 -9.03 8.15
C LYS A 339 16.81 -10.47 7.63
N CYS A 340 16.25 -10.73 6.45
CA CYS A 340 16.35 -12.04 5.79
C CYS A 340 17.81 -12.39 5.47
N LEU A 341 18.59 -11.43 4.97
CA LEU A 341 20.03 -11.61 4.71
C LEU A 341 20.82 -11.93 5.99
N GLU A 342 20.54 -11.26 7.12
CA GLU A 342 21.18 -11.58 8.39
C GLU A 342 20.81 -12.99 8.87
N THR A 343 19.55 -13.40 8.68
CA THR A 343 19.06 -14.73 9.05
C THR A 343 19.73 -15.82 8.22
N ASP A 344 19.84 -15.64 6.90
CA ASP A 344 20.55 -16.56 6.01
C ASP A 344 22.03 -16.72 6.39
N LYS A 345 22.72 -15.60 6.68
CA LYS A 345 24.11 -15.63 7.18
C LYS A 345 24.25 -16.45 8.47
N LYS A 346 23.31 -16.30 9.41
CA LYS A 346 23.32 -17.09 10.66
C LYS A 346 23.12 -18.58 10.38
N LEU A 347 22.19 -18.94 9.49
CA LEU A 347 21.93 -20.33 9.11
C LEU A 347 23.15 -20.98 8.42
N LYS A 348 23.92 -20.20 7.65
CA LYS A 348 25.18 -20.62 7.02
C LYS A 348 26.39 -20.62 7.96
N GLY A 349 26.19 -20.36 9.27
CA GLY A 349 27.26 -20.39 10.27
C GLY A 349 28.21 -19.18 10.25
N THR A 350 27.90 -18.14 9.48
CA THR A 350 28.67 -16.89 9.48
C THR A 350 28.27 -15.99 10.65
N LYS A 351 29.24 -15.27 11.25
CA LYS A 351 28.97 -14.31 12.34
C LYS A 351 28.01 -13.22 11.84
N GLY A 352 26.82 -13.18 12.41
CA GLY A 352 25.82 -12.14 12.13
C GLY A 352 26.18 -10.79 12.75
N THR A 353 25.48 -9.74 12.33
CA THR A 353 25.68 -8.39 12.87
C THR A 353 24.88 -8.15 14.16
N HIS A 354 23.88 -8.99 14.47
CA HIS A 354 22.95 -8.82 15.60
C HIS A 354 22.12 -7.53 15.54
N VAL A 355 22.05 -6.87 14.38
CA VAL A 355 21.30 -5.61 14.23
C VAL A 355 19.80 -5.87 14.20
N PHE A 356 19.38 -7.06 13.78
CA PHE A 356 17.99 -7.50 13.90
C PHE A 356 17.71 -8.39 15.13
N ALA A 357 18.51 -8.29 16.19
CA ALA A 357 18.19 -8.93 17.47
C ALA A 357 17.04 -8.18 18.18
N THR A 358 16.28 -8.90 19.01
CA THR A 358 15.21 -8.32 19.82
C THR A 358 15.72 -7.15 20.67
N GLY A 359 14.97 -6.05 20.69
CA GLY A 359 15.31 -4.80 21.38
C GLY A 359 16.29 -3.92 20.60
N SER A 360 16.93 -4.41 19.53
CA SER A 360 17.84 -3.59 18.72
C SER A 360 17.08 -2.45 18.05
N ARG A 361 17.67 -1.25 18.10
CA ARG A 361 17.19 -0.04 17.45
C ARG A 361 18.17 0.41 16.38
N PHE A 362 17.65 0.71 15.20
CA PHE A 362 18.44 1.08 14.03
C PHE A 362 17.72 2.13 13.19
N LEU A 363 18.51 2.94 12.47
CA LEU A 363 18.00 3.70 11.33
C LEU A 363 18.23 2.88 10.07
N ILE A 364 17.24 2.88 9.19
CA ILE A 364 17.46 2.52 7.79
C ILE A 364 17.44 3.79 6.96
N VAL A 365 18.45 3.94 6.11
CA VAL A 365 18.72 5.14 5.31
C VAL A 365 18.75 4.71 3.85
N ASP A 366 17.64 4.93 3.16
CA ASP A 366 17.52 4.67 1.73
C ASP A 366 18.06 5.86 0.94
N LEU A 367 19.23 5.66 0.35
CA LEU A 367 19.98 6.64 -0.43
C LEU A 367 19.68 6.44 -1.91
N GLY A 368 18.56 6.99 -2.35
CA GLY A 368 18.16 7.03 -3.75
C GLY A 368 18.91 8.07 -4.59
N GLY A 369 18.58 8.12 -5.89
CA GLY A 369 19.09 9.14 -6.80
C GLY A 369 18.49 10.51 -6.55
N GLY A 370 17.16 10.61 -6.49
CA GLY A 370 16.44 11.88 -6.30
C GLY A 370 16.13 12.22 -4.85
N ALA A 371 15.92 11.22 -4.00
CA ALA A 371 15.51 11.41 -2.61
C ALA A 371 16.29 10.49 -1.67
N VAL A 372 16.32 10.88 -0.39
CA VAL A 372 16.76 10.05 0.72
C VAL A 372 15.58 9.87 1.67
N ASP A 373 15.32 8.63 2.09
CA ASP A 373 14.26 8.27 3.02
C ASP A 373 14.84 7.56 4.25
N ILE A 374 14.42 7.97 5.44
CA ILE A 374 14.94 7.46 6.71
C ILE A 374 13.79 7.04 7.61
N THR A 375 13.86 5.82 8.15
CA THR A 375 12.97 5.38 9.24
C THR A 375 13.76 4.87 10.43
N ALA A 376 13.25 5.15 11.63
CA ALA A 376 13.79 4.65 12.88
C ALA A 376 12.96 3.47 13.36
N ASN A 377 13.62 2.34 13.63
CA ASN A 377 12.94 1.09 13.90
C ASN A 377 13.50 0.39 15.15
N GLU A 378 12.62 -0.35 15.81
CA GLU A 378 12.91 -1.27 16.91
C GLU A 378 12.45 -2.68 16.53
N VAL A 379 13.25 -3.70 16.84
CA VAL A 379 12.87 -5.10 16.69
C VAL A 379 12.16 -5.58 17.96
N LEU A 380 10.92 -6.05 17.84
CA LEU A 380 10.15 -6.57 18.95
C LEU A 380 10.49 -8.05 19.26
N ASP A 381 10.01 -8.55 20.41
CA ASP A 381 10.13 -9.97 20.80
C ASP A 381 9.52 -10.93 19.76
N SER A 382 8.45 -10.50 19.09
CA SER A 382 7.84 -11.25 17.98
C SER A 382 8.71 -11.30 16.72
N GLY A 383 9.81 -10.56 16.70
CA GLY A 383 10.64 -10.30 15.53
C GLY A 383 10.06 -9.24 14.58
N GLN A 384 8.84 -8.75 14.80
CA GLN A 384 8.27 -7.69 13.96
C GLN A 384 8.96 -6.35 14.21
N LEU A 385 8.86 -5.45 13.23
CA LEU A 385 9.39 -4.10 13.35
C LEU A 385 8.34 -3.14 13.93
N LYS A 386 8.81 -2.18 14.72
CA LYS A 386 8.05 -1.05 15.24
C LYS A 386 8.73 0.24 14.83
N GLU A 387 7.98 1.16 14.22
CA GLU A 387 8.44 2.54 14.02
C GLU A 387 8.54 3.25 15.39
N ILE A 388 9.70 3.85 15.68
CA ILE A 388 9.94 4.54 16.96
C ILE A 388 9.98 6.06 16.83
N TYR A 389 10.14 6.59 15.62
CA TYR A 389 10.11 8.01 15.32
C TYR A 389 9.62 8.22 13.88
N ASN A 390 9.02 9.38 13.61
CA ASN A 390 8.50 9.72 12.29
C ASN A 390 9.57 9.56 11.20
N ALA A 391 9.16 9.00 10.06
CA ALA A 391 9.97 9.01 8.86
C ALA A 391 10.51 10.43 8.54
N SER A 392 11.78 10.49 8.13
CA SER A 392 12.49 11.70 7.73
C SER A 392 13.09 11.49 6.33
N GLY A 393 13.59 12.56 5.71
CA GLY A 393 14.22 12.45 4.41
C GLY A 393 14.30 13.77 3.66
N GLY A 394 14.74 13.71 2.40
CA GLY A 394 14.58 14.82 1.47
C GLY A 394 15.31 14.71 0.14
N PRO A 395 15.26 15.78 -0.68
CA PRO A 395 15.72 15.77 -2.07
C PRO A 395 17.25 15.93 -2.18
N TRP A 396 18.00 15.22 -1.34
CA TRP A 396 19.46 15.31 -1.22
C TRP A 396 20.14 13.96 -1.57
N GLY A 397 19.54 13.24 -2.52
CA GLY A 397 20.09 12.00 -3.08
C GLY A 397 21.27 12.22 -4.04
N GLY A 398 21.72 11.13 -4.67
CA GLY A 398 22.93 11.12 -5.53
C GLY A 398 22.89 12.03 -6.76
N ASN A 399 21.70 12.47 -7.21
CA ASN A 399 21.54 13.38 -8.35
C ASN A 399 22.02 14.80 -8.05
N MET A 400 22.10 15.21 -6.78
CA MET A 400 22.60 16.53 -6.41
C MET A 400 24.08 16.69 -6.80
N ILE A 401 24.86 15.61 -6.66
CA ILE A 401 26.26 15.57 -7.11
C ILE A 401 26.31 15.62 -8.63
N ASN A 402 25.51 14.79 -9.33
CA ASN A 402 25.43 14.81 -10.80
C ASN A 402 25.15 16.22 -11.32
N HIS A 403 24.17 16.90 -10.74
CA HIS A 403 23.80 18.26 -11.12
C HIS A 403 24.97 19.24 -10.96
N LYS A 404 25.68 19.19 -9.83
CA LYS A 404 26.86 20.03 -9.58
C LYS A 404 28.01 19.73 -10.54
N ILE A 405 28.23 18.46 -10.91
CA ILE A 405 29.23 18.09 -11.94
C ILE A 405 28.81 18.63 -13.32
N TRP A 406 27.53 18.53 -13.68
CA TRP A 406 27.02 19.11 -14.93
C TRP A 406 27.16 20.63 -14.98
N ILE A 407 26.99 21.34 -13.85
CA ILE A 407 27.29 22.78 -13.78
C ILE A 407 28.76 23.05 -14.15
N VAL A 408 29.71 22.19 -13.72
CA VAL A 408 31.12 22.33 -14.13
C VAL A 408 31.29 22.17 -15.64
N ILE A 409 30.59 21.20 -16.24
CA ILE A 409 30.62 20.96 -17.70
C ILE A 409 30.02 22.16 -18.44
N TYR A 410 28.88 22.68 -18.00
CA TYR A 410 28.25 23.88 -18.57
C TYR A 410 29.14 25.12 -18.44
N ASP A 411 29.78 25.32 -17.28
CA ASP A 411 30.71 26.42 -17.05
C ASP A 411 31.98 26.30 -17.93
N PHE A 412 32.38 25.07 -18.30
CA PHE A 412 33.57 24.84 -19.12
C PHE A 412 33.32 24.96 -20.63
N PHE A 413 32.24 24.36 -21.14
CA PHE A 413 31.91 24.35 -22.57
C PHE A 413 31.01 25.53 -22.99
N GLY A 414 30.29 26.13 -22.03
CA GLY A 414 29.29 27.15 -22.29
C GLY A 414 27.90 26.54 -22.54
N ASN A 415 26.86 27.27 -22.13
CA ASN A 415 25.47 26.80 -22.21
C ASN A 415 25.05 26.46 -23.65
N ALA A 416 25.33 27.32 -24.62
CA ALA A 416 24.95 27.09 -26.01
C ALA A 416 25.57 25.81 -26.61
N VAL A 417 26.84 25.53 -26.30
CA VAL A 417 27.53 24.32 -26.77
C VAL A 417 26.87 23.08 -26.21
N VAL A 418 26.65 23.03 -24.89
CA VAL A 418 26.07 21.85 -24.25
C VAL A 418 24.61 21.64 -24.69
N GLN A 419 23.83 22.71 -24.86
CA GLN A 419 22.44 22.60 -25.37
C GLN A 419 22.41 22.09 -26.81
N ASN A 420 23.29 22.58 -27.69
CA ASN A 420 23.41 22.06 -29.05
C ASN A 420 23.87 20.60 -29.04
N PHE A 421 24.84 20.25 -28.20
CA PHE A 421 25.30 18.87 -28.04
C PHE A 421 24.17 17.93 -27.61
N MET A 422 23.37 18.32 -26.63
CA MET A 422 22.21 17.55 -26.17
C MET A 422 21.17 17.33 -27.29
N LYS A 423 20.96 18.35 -28.13
CA LYS A 423 19.95 18.31 -29.19
C LYS A 423 20.42 17.55 -30.42
N GLU A 424 21.64 17.79 -30.87
CA GLU A 424 22.16 17.31 -32.15
C GLU A 424 22.89 15.95 -32.00
N HIS A 425 23.38 15.64 -30.79
CA HIS A 425 24.20 14.44 -30.50
C HIS A 425 23.71 13.72 -29.22
N GLY A 426 22.40 13.47 -29.13
CA GLY A 426 21.77 12.90 -27.94
C GLY A 426 22.37 11.56 -27.48
N ASP A 427 22.81 10.68 -28.40
CA ASP A 427 23.38 9.37 -28.05
C ASP A 427 24.70 9.51 -27.28
N ASP A 428 25.57 10.40 -27.76
CA ASP A 428 26.82 10.72 -27.09
C ASP A 428 26.56 11.42 -25.75
N TYR A 429 25.54 12.27 -25.67
CA TYR A 429 25.12 12.91 -24.43
C TYR A 429 24.65 11.88 -23.38
N LEU A 430 23.85 10.88 -23.78
CA LEU A 430 23.39 9.81 -22.91
C LEU A 430 24.55 8.94 -22.42
N GLN A 431 25.50 8.61 -23.29
CA GLN A 431 26.72 7.90 -22.90
C GLN A 431 27.55 8.72 -21.89
N MET A 432 27.69 10.03 -22.11
CA MET A 432 28.39 10.93 -21.19
C MET A 432 27.70 11.01 -19.82
N ILE A 433 26.36 11.05 -19.76
CA ILE A 433 25.61 10.98 -18.48
C ILE A 433 25.95 9.67 -17.74
N ARG A 434 25.93 8.53 -18.43
CA ARG A 434 26.24 7.22 -17.84
C ARG A 434 27.69 7.17 -17.33
N ALA A 435 28.64 7.72 -18.07
CA ALA A 435 30.04 7.81 -17.65
C ALA A 435 30.22 8.67 -16.39
N VAL A 436 29.53 9.81 -16.30
CA VAL A 436 29.55 10.66 -15.08
C VAL A 436 28.98 9.91 -13.87
N GLU A 437 27.90 9.15 -14.05
CA GLU A 437 27.30 8.36 -12.96
C GLU A 437 28.27 7.29 -12.45
N GLU A 438 28.97 6.60 -13.36
CA GLU A 438 29.93 5.55 -13.01
C GLU A 438 31.18 6.12 -12.32
N GLU A 439 31.73 7.23 -12.83
CA GLU A 439 32.86 7.91 -12.20
C GLU A 439 32.49 8.39 -10.78
N LYS A 440 31.28 8.94 -10.59
CA LYS A 440 30.78 9.35 -9.26
C LYS A 440 30.73 8.19 -8.27
N LYS A 441 30.31 6.99 -8.70
CA LYS A 441 30.22 5.83 -7.82
C LYS A 441 31.60 5.40 -7.31
N ASN A 442 32.62 5.50 -8.15
CA ASN A 442 33.96 4.96 -7.90
C ASN A 442 34.97 6.00 -7.37
N TYR A 443 34.65 7.30 -7.41
CA TYR A 443 35.55 8.39 -7.03
C TYR A 443 36.11 8.30 -5.59
N ASP A 444 37.42 8.52 -5.43
CA ASP A 444 38.13 8.64 -4.13
C ASP A 444 38.71 10.06 -3.93
N PHE A 445 38.80 10.51 -2.67
CA PHE A 445 39.25 11.84 -2.23
C PHE A 445 40.61 12.27 -2.79
N ASP A 446 41.49 11.31 -3.06
CA ASP A 446 42.86 11.56 -3.49
C ASP A 446 43.04 11.60 -5.00
N GLU A 447 42.00 11.24 -5.75
CA GLU A 447 42.00 11.16 -7.19
C GLU A 447 41.35 12.40 -7.82
N ARG A 448 41.70 12.65 -9.09
CA ARG A 448 41.02 13.63 -9.91
C ARG A 448 39.82 12.96 -10.56
N PHE A 449 38.78 13.74 -10.80
CA PHE A 449 37.58 13.23 -11.45
C PHE A 449 37.71 13.39 -12.96
N TYR A 450 37.42 12.33 -13.71
CA TYR A 450 37.53 12.34 -15.16
C TYR A 450 36.16 12.15 -15.80
N VAL A 451 35.80 13.07 -16.69
CA VAL A 451 34.63 12.90 -17.57
C VAL A 451 35.12 12.62 -18.98
N GLU A 452 34.65 11.54 -19.58
CA GLU A 452 34.88 11.28 -20.99
C GLU A 452 34.14 12.31 -21.83
N VAL A 453 34.85 12.97 -22.75
CA VAL A 453 34.29 14.02 -23.60
C VAL A 453 34.23 13.47 -25.02
N PRO A 454 33.04 13.32 -25.60
CA PRO A 454 32.90 12.82 -26.96
C PRO A 454 33.38 13.87 -27.98
N ASP A 455 33.87 13.40 -29.13
CA ASP A 455 34.37 14.28 -30.20
C ASP A 455 33.27 15.21 -30.72
N SER A 456 32.01 14.77 -30.73
CA SER A 456 30.84 15.57 -31.10
C SER A 456 30.66 16.81 -30.23
N LEU A 457 30.89 16.72 -28.91
CA LEU A 457 30.86 17.87 -28.00
C LEU A 457 32.01 18.84 -28.29
N LEU A 458 33.20 18.32 -28.62
CA LEU A 458 34.33 19.17 -29.04
C LEU A 458 34.06 19.84 -30.38
N ASP A 459 33.37 19.17 -31.30
CA ASP A 459 33.01 19.73 -32.59
C ASP A 459 31.94 20.82 -32.46
N GLU A 460 30.95 20.66 -31.57
CA GLU A 460 30.01 21.75 -31.23
C GLU A 460 30.73 22.95 -30.61
N ALA A 461 31.70 22.72 -29.72
CA ALA A 461 32.52 23.79 -29.15
C ALA A 461 33.30 24.56 -30.24
N LYS A 462 33.89 23.85 -31.21
CA LYS A 462 34.59 24.46 -32.34
C LYS A 462 33.63 25.24 -33.25
N LYS A 463 32.46 24.67 -33.57
CA LYS A 463 31.44 25.33 -34.42
C LYS A 463 31.00 26.67 -33.84
N LEU A 464 30.86 26.76 -32.51
CA LEU A 464 30.47 27.99 -31.83
C LEU A 464 31.64 28.89 -31.43
N ASN A 465 32.88 28.56 -31.83
CA ASN A 465 34.11 29.25 -31.41
C ASN A 465 34.18 29.45 -29.89
N ALA A 466 33.81 28.42 -29.13
CA ALA A 466 33.80 28.48 -27.68
C ALA A 466 35.24 28.52 -27.14
N ASP A 467 35.55 29.52 -26.34
CA ASP A 467 36.78 29.57 -25.56
C ASP A 467 36.66 28.56 -24.40
N LEU A 468 37.31 27.41 -24.55
CA LEU A 468 37.30 26.32 -23.56
C LEU A 468 38.15 26.67 -22.32
N VAL A 469 37.66 27.61 -21.52
CA VAL A 469 38.32 28.15 -20.35
C VAL A 469 37.38 28.07 -19.16
N TYR A 470 37.87 27.51 -18.05
CA TYR A 470 37.12 27.52 -16.79
C TYR A 470 37.31 28.86 -16.06
N ASP A 471 36.31 29.74 -16.16
CA ASP A 471 36.37 31.13 -15.68
C ASP A 471 36.68 31.26 -14.18
N LYS A 472 36.25 30.30 -13.36
CA LYS A 472 36.38 30.37 -11.89
C LYS A 472 37.78 29.98 -11.40
N ASN A 473 38.58 29.26 -12.20
CA ASN A 473 40.01 28.96 -11.99
C ASN A 473 40.57 28.10 -13.15
N LYS A 474 41.49 28.63 -13.98
CA LYS A 474 42.05 27.92 -15.15
C LYS A 474 42.71 26.57 -14.82
N ASP A 475 43.20 26.38 -13.59
CA ASP A 475 43.86 25.13 -13.21
C ASP A 475 42.91 24.08 -12.62
N ALA A 476 41.68 24.46 -12.27
CA ALA A 476 40.73 23.56 -11.58
C ALA A 476 40.05 22.56 -12.53
N VAL A 477 39.88 22.93 -13.80
CA VAL A 477 39.22 22.11 -14.82
C VAL A 477 39.96 22.29 -16.13
N LYS A 478 40.35 21.18 -16.77
CA LYS A 478 41.07 21.23 -18.05
C LYS A 478 40.87 19.96 -18.86
N MET A 479 41.08 20.09 -20.18
CA MET A 479 41.15 18.94 -21.07
C MET A 479 42.49 18.23 -20.94
N VAL A 480 42.48 16.92 -20.72
CA VAL A 480 43.66 16.05 -20.69
C VAL A 480 43.37 14.78 -21.47
N LYS A 481 44.08 14.57 -22.59
CA LYS A 481 43.93 13.37 -23.44
C LYS A 481 42.47 13.04 -23.80
N GLY A 482 41.70 14.05 -24.21
CA GLY A 482 40.28 13.86 -24.60
C GLY A 482 39.30 13.70 -23.42
N ARG A 483 39.75 13.90 -22.18
CA ARG A 483 38.88 13.87 -20.99
C ARG A 483 38.86 15.21 -20.30
N LEU A 484 37.72 15.58 -19.73
CA LEU A 484 37.61 16.70 -18.81
C LEU A 484 38.12 16.25 -17.45
N GLN A 485 39.29 16.74 -17.06
CA GLN A 485 39.87 16.50 -15.74
C GLN A 485 39.41 17.61 -14.79
N ILE A 486 38.75 17.23 -13.70
CA ILE A 486 38.34 18.14 -12.62
C ILE A 486 39.23 17.87 -11.40
N GLU A 487 39.85 18.93 -10.85
CA GLU A 487 40.76 18.82 -9.73
C GLU A 487 40.04 18.36 -8.44
N LYS A 488 40.73 17.49 -7.69
CA LYS A 488 40.17 16.82 -6.51
C LYS A 488 39.60 17.77 -5.46
N LYS A 489 40.22 18.93 -5.27
CA LYS A 489 39.74 19.96 -4.33
C LYS A 489 38.31 20.43 -4.65
N MET A 490 37.98 20.55 -5.94
CA MET A 490 36.67 21.00 -6.38
C MET A 490 35.62 19.89 -6.25
N VAL A 491 35.96 18.67 -6.68
CA VAL A 491 35.04 17.51 -6.57
C VAL A 491 34.78 17.18 -5.10
N ASN A 492 35.81 17.18 -4.26
CA ASN A 492 35.67 16.99 -2.82
C ASN A 492 34.76 18.05 -2.19
N ALA A 493 34.79 19.30 -2.65
CA ALA A 493 33.89 20.34 -2.16
C ALA A 493 32.42 20.07 -2.56
N ILE A 494 32.19 19.62 -3.80
CA ILE A 494 30.86 19.21 -4.29
C ILE A 494 30.29 18.08 -3.43
N PHE A 495 31.06 17.02 -3.23
CA PHE A 495 30.64 15.89 -2.41
C PHE A 495 30.44 16.29 -0.94
N LYS A 496 31.36 17.06 -0.37
CA LYS A 496 31.27 17.53 1.02
C LYS A 496 29.96 18.27 1.28
N GLU A 497 29.59 19.21 0.42
CA GLU A 497 28.32 19.95 0.56
C GLU A 497 27.10 19.01 0.60
N CYS A 498 27.10 17.97 -0.25
CA CYS A 498 26.01 17.00 -0.32
C CYS A 498 25.97 16.07 0.89
N ILE A 499 27.13 15.53 1.28
CA ILE A 499 27.26 14.56 2.37
C ILE A 499 27.08 15.24 3.74
N ASP A 500 27.51 16.49 3.91
CA ASP A 500 27.32 17.24 5.15
C ASP A 500 25.82 17.42 5.46
N THR A 501 25.00 17.67 4.44
CA THR A 501 23.55 17.78 4.58
C THR A 501 22.95 16.47 5.08
N LEU A 502 23.35 15.34 4.51
CA LEU A 502 22.97 14.00 4.97
C LEU A 502 23.40 13.76 6.43
N CYS A 503 24.67 14.01 6.73
CA CYS A 503 25.23 13.79 8.07
C CYS A 503 24.52 14.64 9.12
N LYS A 504 24.22 15.90 8.80
CA LYS A 504 23.45 16.78 9.68
C LYS A 504 22.07 16.19 9.99
N ASN A 505 21.31 15.78 8.96
CA ASN A 505 19.98 15.22 9.16
C ASN A 505 20.00 13.91 9.97
N ILE A 506 20.99 13.03 9.77
CA ILE A 506 21.16 11.83 10.61
C ILE A 506 21.48 12.23 12.05
N LYS A 507 22.41 13.17 12.28
CA LYS A 507 22.75 13.64 13.65
C LYS A 507 21.55 14.26 14.34
N ASP A 508 20.80 15.11 13.65
CA ASP A 508 19.59 15.73 14.17
C ASP A 508 18.55 14.67 14.56
N LEU A 509 18.42 13.60 13.76
CA LEU A 509 17.55 12.47 14.08
C LEU A 509 18.05 11.67 15.27
N LEU A 510 19.34 11.37 15.39
CA LEU A 510 19.93 10.64 16.51
C LEU A 510 19.90 11.44 17.83
N SER A 511 19.79 12.77 17.76
CA SER A 511 19.67 13.64 18.93
C SER A 511 18.28 13.64 19.57
N LYS A 512 17.27 13.01 18.95
CA LYS A 512 15.92 12.94 19.50
C LYS A 512 15.86 11.89 20.61
N LYS A 513 15.05 12.17 21.62
CA LYS A 513 14.90 11.30 22.79
C LYS A 513 14.44 9.89 22.39
N GLU A 514 13.58 9.78 21.40
CA GLU A 514 13.03 8.51 20.92
C GLU A 514 14.06 7.63 20.21
N THR A 515 15.15 8.21 19.73
CA THR A 515 16.18 7.58 18.90
C THR A 515 17.57 7.62 19.53
N GLU A 516 17.70 8.08 20.77
CA GLU A 516 18.98 8.20 21.49
C GLU A 516 19.69 6.84 21.67
N ASP A 517 18.92 5.76 21.77
CA ASP A 517 19.41 4.38 21.92
C ASP A 517 19.71 3.68 20.57
N VAL A 518 19.62 4.39 19.43
CA VAL A 518 19.96 3.80 18.14
C VAL A 518 21.45 3.45 18.11
N SER A 519 21.76 2.19 17.81
CA SER A 519 23.14 1.69 17.78
C SER A 519 23.66 1.38 16.37
N SER A 520 22.78 1.40 15.36
CA SER A 520 23.11 0.94 14.02
C SER A 520 22.47 1.78 12.91
N LEU A 521 23.19 1.93 11.80
CA LEU A 521 22.71 2.52 10.55
C LEU A 521 22.73 1.43 9.46
N ILE A 522 21.63 1.25 8.75
CA ILE A 522 21.55 0.34 7.60
C ILE A 522 21.41 1.21 6.35
N MET A 523 22.41 1.16 5.48
CA MET A 523 22.50 2.01 4.29
C MET A 523 22.05 1.22 3.07
N VAL A 524 21.02 1.69 2.37
CA VAL A 524 20.44 1.03 1.18
C VAL A 524 20.27 2.03 0.03
N GLY A 525 19.86 1.58 -1.14
CA GLY A 525 19.69 2.43 -2.33
C GLY A 525 20.98 2.63 -3.12
N GLY A 526 20.87 3.00 -4.40
CA GLY A 526 22.02 3.03 -5.32
C GLY A 526 23.12 4.01 -4.92
N TYR A 527 22.78 5.13 -4.28
CA TYR A 527 23.77 6.11 -3.83
C TYR A 527 24.59 5.61 -2.63
N SER A 528 24.08 4.63 -1.87
CA SER A 528 24.85 4.00 -0.78
C SER A 528 26.08 3.20 -1.25
N SER A 529 26.16 2.87 -2.54
CA SER A 529 27.32 2.22 -3.15
C SER A 529 28.52 3.17 -3.37
N CYS A 530 28.34 4.48 -3.26
CA CYS A 530 29.41 5.46 -3.45
C CYS A 530 30.50 5.33 -2.37
N THR A 531 31.73 5.02 -2.78
CA THR A 531 32.88 4.77 -1.89
C THR A 531 33.19 5.95 -0.97
N LEU A 532 33.18 7.16 -1.52
CA LEU A 532 33.41 8.41 -0.80
C LEU A 532 32.38 8.64 0.32
N LEU A 533 31.11 8.38 0.01
CA LEU A 533 30.01 8.48 0.96
C LEU A 533 30.20 7.46 2.09
N GLN A 534 30.54 6.22 1.78
CA GLN A 534 30.76 5.18 2.78
C GLN A 534 31.90 5.54 3.74
N LYS A 535 33.02 6.05 3.22
CA LYS A 535 34.16 6.49 4.03
C LYS A 535 33.76 7.64 4.96
N THR A 536 33.10 8.65 4.41
CA THR A 536 32.67 9.84 5.18
C THR A 536 31.69 9.46 6.29
N LEU A 537 30.72 8.58 6.02
CA LEU A 537 29.76 8.14 7.03
C LEU A 537 30.42 7.30 8.14
N LYS A 538 31.37 6.42 7.79
CA LYS A 538 32.14 5.64 8.77
C LYS A 538 32.94 6.54 9.71
N ASP A 539 33.58 7.58 9.18
CA ASP A 539 34.34 8.53 9.99
C ASP A 539 33.41 9.36 10.89
N MET A 540 32.29 9.83 10.34
CA MET A 540 31.33 10.71 11.03
C MET A 540 30.50 10.02 12.11
N PHE A 541 30.23 8.72 11.96
CA PHE A 541 29.41 7.91 12.86
C PHE A 541 30.19 6.70 13.37
N SER A 542 31.45 6.90 13.76
CA SER A 542 32.37 5.85 14.21
C SER A 542 31.89 5.09 15.46
N ASP A 543 31.04 5.72 16.28
CA ASP A 543 30.40 5.10 17.44
C ASP A 543 29.22 4.17 17.08
N LEU A 544 28.71 4.25 15.84
CA LEU A 544 27.59 3.46 15.35
C LEU A 544 28.04 2.30 14.47
N LYS A 545 27.27 1.23 14.48
CA LYS A 545 27.46 0.12 13.54
C LYS A 545 26.80 0.44 12.20
N ILE A 546 27.61 0.68 11.17
CA ILE A 546 27.11 0.91 9.81
C ILE A 546 27.11 -0.40 9.02
N ILE A 547 25.95 -0.74 8.44
CA ILE A 547 25.73 -1.94 7.63
C ILE A 547 25.41 -1.55 6.20
N TYR A 548 26.10 -2.22 5.27
CA TYR A 548 25.78 -2.20 3.85
C TYR A 548 25.36 -3.63 3.44
N PRO A 549 24.17 -3.82 2.85
CA PRO A 549 23.81 -5.10 2.25
C PRO A 549 24.69 -5.35 1.00
N PRO A 550 24.82 -6.60 0.52
CA PRO A 550 25.63 -6.93 -0.65
C PRO A 550 25.21 -6.17 -1.92
N ASP A 551 23.89 -6.03 -2.14
CA ASP A 551 23.33 -5.33 -3.29
C ASP A 551 22.39 -4.20 -2.82
N PRO A 552 22.91 -3.04 -2.36
CA PRO A 552 22.08 -1.97 -1.82
C PRO A 552 21.02 -1.45 -2.80
N GLU A 553 21.35 -1.48 -4.09
CA GLU A 553 20.51 -1.02 -5.19
C GLU A 553 19.23 -1.86 -5.40
N THR A 554 19.26 -3.16 -5.11
CA THR A 554 18.10 -4.06 -5.28
C THR A 554 17.45 -4.44 -3.95
N THR A 555 17.94 -3.90 -2.83
CA THR A 555 17.49 -4.27 -1.48
C THR A 555 16.03 -3.90 -1.23
N VAL A 556 15.58 -2.74 -1.72
CA VAL A 556 14.17 -2.30 -1.62
C VAL A 556 13.26 -3.25 -2.38
N ILE A 557 13.52 -3.51 -3.66
CA ILE A 557 12.65 -4.34 -4.49
C ILE A 557 12.59 -5.80 -4.01
N LYS A 558 13.72 -6.38 -3.60
CA LYS A 558 13.75 -7.73 -2.99
C LYS A 558 12.94 -7.75 -1.69
N GLY A 559 13.09 -6.73 -0.86
CA GLY A 559 12.32 -6.54 0.36
C GLY A 559 10.82 -6.44 0.14
N ALA A 560 10.40 -5.76 -0.92
CA ALA A 560 8.99 -5.58 -1.27
C ALA A 560 8.34 -6.92 -1.64
N VAL A 561 9.03 -7.77 -2.42
CA VAL A 561 8.56 -9.13 -2.75
C VAL A 561 8.43 -9.98 -1.48
N ILE A 562 9.45 -9.96 -0.60
CA ILE A 562 9.41 -10.68 0.68
C ILE A 562 8.23 -10.22 1.54
N MET A 563 8.05 -8.91 1.69
CA MET A 563 6.95 -8.34 2.47
C MET A 563 5.58 -8.71 1.90
N GLY A 564 5.45 -8.77 0.57
CA GLY A 564 4.21 -9.19 -0.07
C GLY A 564 3.82 -10.64 0.24
N HIS A 565 4.78 -11.52 0.55
CA HIS A 565 4.52 -12.89 1.03
C HIS A 565 4.21 -12.95 2.53
N MET A 566 4.70 -11.99 3.31
CA MET A 566 4.55 -11.97 4.77
C MET A 566 3.14 -11.57 5.23
N ASN A 567 2.74 -12.15 6.37
CA ASN A 567 1.59 -11.67 7.13
C ASN A 567 2.10 -10.72 8.22
N THR A 568 1.81 -9.42 8.08
CA THR A 568 2.12 -8.38 9.09
C THR A 568 3.59 -8.33 9.56
N PRO A 569 4.55 -7.98 8.69
CA PRO A 569 5.95 -7.79 9.10
C PRO A 569 6.17 -6.58 10.04
N ILE A 570 5.27 -5.59 9.96
CA ILE A 570 5.28 -4.37 10.78
C ILE A 570 4.19 -4.50 11.84
N ALA A 571 4.57 -4.37 13.12
CA ALA A 571 3.64 -4.47 14.23
C ALA A 571 2.99 -3.13 14.57
N ARG A 572 3.78 -2.04 14.52
CA ARG A 572 3.37 -0.72 14.97
C ARG A 572 3.94 0.39 14.10
N ARG A 573 3.09 1.39 13.82
CA ARG A 573 3.39 2.63 13.09
C ARG A 573 3.06 3.84 13.96
N LEU A 574 3.46 5.04 13.56
CA LEU A 574 3.04 6.28 14.22
C LEU A 574 1.97 7.01 13.41
N ALA A 575 0.97 7.57 14.10
CA ALA A 575 -0.08 8.37 13.48
C ALA A 575 0.50 9.66 12.86
N ARG A 576 0.21 9.89 11.58
CA ARG A 576 0.75 11.06 10.85
C ARG A 576 -0.05 12.34 11.06
N TYR A 577 -1.30 12.19 11.45
CA TYR A 577 -2.26 13.25 11.68
C TYR A 577 -2.94 13.03 13.02
N HIS A 578 -3.53 14.09 13.55
CA HIS A 578 -4.64 13.94 14.49
C HIS A 578 -5.84 13.44 13.69
N TYR A 579 -6.46 12.35 14.11
CA TYR A 579 -7.69 11.84 13.50
C TYR A 579 -8.86 11.98 14.46
N GLY A 580 -9.99 12.40 13.91
CA GLY A 580 -11.15 12.75 14.69
C GLY A 580 -12.44 12.76 13.88
N ILE A 581 -13.51 13.14 14.54
CA ILE A 581 -14.84 13.36 13.93
C ILE A 581 -15.32 14.77 14.21
N ALA A 582 -16.27 15.23 13.40
CA ALA A 582 -17.10 16.39 13.73
C ALA A 582 -18.13 16.01 14.81
N ILE A 583 -18.22 16.81 15.87
CA ILE A 583 -19.32 16.74 16.85
C ILE A 583 -19.96 18.12 16.98
N ASN A 584 -21.29 18.18 17.15
CA ASN A 584 -21.98 19.44 17.41
C ASN A 584 -22.26 19.55 18.92
N SER A 585 -21.94 20.69 19.53
CA SER A 585 -22.06 20.90 20.99
C SER A 585 -23.51 20.98 21.48
N GLU A 586 -24.47 21.22 20.57
CA GLU A 586 -25.90 21.27 20.85
C GLU A 586 -26.66 20.33 19.88
N LEU A 587 -26.87 19.09 20.31
CA LEU A 587 -27.91 18.12 19.87
C LEU A 587 -28.07 17.77 18.36
N ASP A 588 -28.44 16.50 18.16
CA ASP A 588 -29.23 15.99 17.03
C ASP A 588 -28.60 15.80 15.65
N LEU A 589 -28.15 14.56 15.43
CA LEU A 589 -28.24 13.92 14.12
C LEU A 589 -29.72 13.59 13.81
N VAL A 590 -30.52 14.58 13.44
CA VAL A 590 -31.87 14.34 12.88
C VAL A 590 -31.94 14.96 11.49
N GLU A 591 -31.70 14.15 10.45
CA GLU A 591 -32.30 14.45 9.15
C GLU A 591 -33.82 14.20 9.28
N SER A 592 -34.57 15.22 9.68
CA SER A 592 -36.03 15.18 9.57
C SER A 592 -36.41 15.25 8.10
N PHE A 593 -36.88 14.13 7.56
CA PHE A 593 -37.41 14.00 6.21
C PHE A 593 -38.74 14.75 6.11
N ASN A 594 -38.71 16.07 5.89
CA ASN A 594 -39.85 16.86 5.39
C ASN A 594 -39.40 18.30 5.04
N GLY A 595 -38.65 18.45 3.95
CA GLY A 595 -38.65 19.64 3.07
C GLY A 595 -38.55 21.05 3.68
N SER A 596 -38.14 21.19 4.93
CA SER A 596 -37.95 22.46 5.62
C SER A 596 -36.51 22.49 6.11
N LEU A 597 -35.81 23.57 5.73
CA LEU A 597 -34.46 23.86 6.19
C LEU A 597 -34.44 23.74 7.71
N ALA A 598 -33.68 22.78 8.23
CA ALA A 598 -33.30 22.79 9.63
C ALA A 598 -32.69 24.17 9.92
N GLU A 599 -33.14 24.82 11.00
CA GLU A 599 -32.50 26.06 11.47
C GLU A 599 -31.01 25.77 11.61
N GLN A 600 -30.20 26.45 10.79
CA GLN A 600 -28.74 26.42 10.93
C GLN A 600 -28.43 27.03 12.30
N THR A 601 -28.08 26.19 13.26
CA THR A 601 -27.34 26.67 14.42
C THR A 601 -25.99 27.17 13.91
N ASP A 602 -25.68 28.45 14.16
CA ASP A 602 -24.42 29.12 13.78
C ASP A 602 -23.18 28.54 14.50
N THR A 603 -23.33 27.44 15.25
CA THR A 603 -22.27 26.81 16.01
C THR A 603 -21.43 25.91 15.11
N GLU A 604 -20.19 26.32 14.91
CA GLU A 604 -19.18 25.58 14.18
C GLU A 604 -18.92 24.19 14.81
N PRO A 605 -18.92 23.09 14.04
CA PRO A 605 -18.70 21.76 14.62
C PRO A 605 -17.32 21.63 15.26
N GLU A 606 -17.27 21.06 16.45
CA GLU A 606 -16.03 20.78 17.16
C GLU A 606 -15.29 19.59 16.52
N PHE A 607 -13.95 19.66 16.51
CA PHE A 607 -13.10 18.56 16.11
C PHE A 607 -12.72 17.72 17.33
N LEU A 608 -13.31 16.54 17.41
CA LEU A 608 -12.98 15.58 18.45
C LEU A 608 -11.90 14.60 17.98
N ALA A 609 -10.66 14.86 18.38
CA ALA A 609 -9.54 13.95 18.13
C ALA A 609 -9.55 12.74 19.07
N PHE A 610 -9.60 11.53 18.50
CA PHE A 610 -9.47 10.27 19.25
C PHE A 610 -8.19 9.48 18.92
N ILE A 611 -7.46 9.89 17.88
CA ILE A 611 -6.05 9.49 17.65
C ILE A 611 -5.24 10.77 17.51
N LYS A 612 -4.18 10.93 18.29
CA LYS A 612 -3.29 12.07 18.17
C LYS A 612 -2.12 11.73 17.24
N LYS A 613 -1.61 12.73 16.55
CA LYS A 613 -0.36 12.65 15.81
C LYS A 613 0.73 12.10 16.74
N LEU A 614 1.54 11.17 16.23
CA LEU A 614 2.55 10.37 16.94
C LEU A 614 2.01 9.26 17.86
N ASP A 615 0.69 9.08 18.00
CA ASP A 615 0.19 7.94 18.74
C ASP A 615 0.60 6.63 18.04
N PRO A 616 1.04 5.60 18.80
CA PRO A 616 1.39 4.32 18.25
C PRO A 616 0.15 3.57 17.77
N ILE A 617 0.16 3.20 16.50
CA ILE A 617 -0.90 2.47 15.82
C ILE A 617 -0.47 1.02 15.66
N LYS A 618 -1.25 0.09 16.21
CA LYS A 618 -1.07 -1.33 15.94
C LYS A 618 -1.65 -1.67 14.57
N VAL A 619 -0.81 -2.23 13.71
CA VAL A 619 -1.19 -2.63 12.35
C VAL A 619 -2.18 -3.80 12.41
N ASN A 620 -3.18 -3.77 11.55
CA ASN A 620 -4.30 -4.70 11.45
C ASN A 620 -5.19 -4.77 12.71
N ASP A 621 -5.20 -3.72 13.51
CA ASP A 621 -6.07 -3.57 14.68
C ASP A 621 -7.09 -2.43 14.52
N VAL A 622 -8.09 -2.37 15.41
CA VAL A 622 -8.92 -1.16 15.61
C VAL A 622 -8.21 -0.34 16.69
N ILE A 623 -7.89 0.91 16.37
CA ILE A 623 -6.87 1.69 17.07
C ILE A 623 -7.46 2.44 18.26
N ALA A 624 -8.64 3.01 18.07
CA ALA A 624 -9.35 3.80 19.06
C ALA A 624 -10.83 3.81 18.70
N GLU A 625 -11.69 3.91 19.72
CA GLU A 625 -13.14 3.95 19.56
C GLU A 625 -13.71 5.11 20.39
N TYR A 626 -14.59 5.89 19.78
CA TYR A 626 -15.36 6.96 20.43
C TYR A 626 -16.85 6.63 20.37
N ASP A 627 -17.55 6.83 21.48
CA ASP A 627 -18.99 6.63 21.57
C ASP A 627 -19.71 7.76 20.80
N VAL A 628 -20.40 7.39 19.73
CA VAL A 628 -21.17 8.31 18.89
C VAL A 628 -22.55 8.47 19.54
N PRO A 629 -22.93 9.69 19.96
CA PRO A 629 -24.27 9.95 20.46
C PRO A 629 -25.32 9.63 19.37
N VAL A 630 -26.36 8.89 19.73
CA VAL A 630 -27.49 8.57 18.85
C VAL A 630 -28.79 8.91 19.56
N SER A 631 -29.72 9.55 18.86
CA SER A 631 -31.02 9.93 19.40
C SER A 631 -32.05 8.82 19.14
N SER A 632 -32.95 8.59 20.12
CA SER A 632 -34.03 7.60 19.98
C SER A 632 -34.89 7.88 18.74
N GLY A 633 -35.17 6.85 17.94
CA GLY A 633 -35.94 6.98 16.68
C GLY A 633 -35.15 7.48 15.46
N GLN A 634 -33.86 7.79 15.59
CA GLN A 634 -33.02 8.17 14.45
C GLN A 634 -32.81 6.98 13.49
N GLU A 635 -33.07 7.19 12.19
CA GLU A 635 -32.97 6.13 11.16
C GLU A 635 -31.62 6.08 10.46
N LYS A 636 -30.85 7.17 10.52
CA LYS A 636 -29.57 7.31 9.83
C LYS A 636 -28.57 8.06 10.67
N VAL A 637 -27.35 7.54 10.72
CA VAL A 637 -26.19 8.19 11.35
C VAL A 637 -25.18 8.50 10.25
N ILE A 638 -24.75 9.76 10.16
CA ILE A 638 -23.69 10.21 9.27
C ILE A 638 -22.52 10.66 10.13
N ILE A 639 -21.38 10.01 9.97
CA ILE A 639 -20.15 10.35 10.70
C ILE A 639 -19.14 10.88 9.70
N GLU A 640 -18.78 12.15 9.85
CA GLU A 640 -17.72 12.78 9.08
C GLU A 640 -16.39 12.62 9.81
N VAL A 641 -15.41 12.08 9.10
CA VAL A 641 -14.08 11.76 9.64
C VAL A 641 -13.09 12.79 9.12
N TYR A 642 -12.27 13.31 10.02
CA TYR A 642 -11.34 14.40 9.76
C TYR A 642 -9.91 13.99 10.11
N ALA A 643 -8.95 14.61 9.43
CA ALA A 643 -7.53 14.54 9.75
C ALA A 643 -6.94 15.95 9.85
N SER A 644 -6.05 16.16 10.83
CA SER A 644 -5.32 17.41 10.98
C SER A 644 -3.80 17.23 11.07
N ASP A 645 -3.05 18.07 10.32
CA ASP A 645 -1.58 18.04 10.27
C ASP A 645 -0.89 18.97 11.27
N SER A 646 -1.68 19.72 12.03
CA SER A 646 -1.27 20.65 13.09
C SER A 646 -0.41 19.99 14.18
N ASN A 647 0.27 20.82 14.98
CA ASN A 647 1.09 20.34 16.10
C ASN A 647 0.26 19.93 17.33
N VAL A 648 -0.92 20.53 17.47
CA VAL A 648 -1.90 20.22 18.51
C VAL A 648 -3.25 20.05 17.85
N PRO A 649 -4.12 19.12 18.31
CA PRO A 649 -5.44 18.95 17.71
C PRO A 649 -6.20 20.28 17.67
N PRO A 650 -6.80 20.67 16.53
CA PRO A 650 -7.64 21.84 16.46
C PRO A 650 -8.89 21.64 17.32
N LYS A 651 -9.57 22.74 17.69
CA LYS A 651 -10.82 22.65 18.45
C LYS A 651 -12.03 22.45 17.55
N VAL A 652 -11.93 22.83 16.29
CA VAL A 652 -13.03 22.93 15.34
C VAL A 652 -12.63 22.37 13.98
N VAL A 653 -13.62 21.92 13.21
CA VAL A 653 -13.36 21.26 11.91
C VAL A 653 -13.08 22.24 10.77
N SER A 654 -13.39 23.53 10.93
CA SER A 654 -13.09 24.58 9.94
C SER A 654 -11.64 25.06 9.97
N ASP A 655 -10.84 24.60 10.94
CA ASP A 655 -9.43 24.96 11.04
C ASP A 655 -8.71 24.66 9.72
N ALA A 656 -7.85 25.57 9.25
CA ALA A 656 -7.16 25.44 7.97
C ALA A 656 -6.25 24.20 7.89
N HIS A 657 -5.84 23.65 9.04
CA HIS A 657 -5.08 22.42 9.15
C HIS A 657 -5.95 21.18 9.32
N CYS A 658 -7.28 21.31 9.31
CA CYS A 658 -8.23 20.21 9.43
C CYS A 658 -8.92 19.97 8.09
N ARG A 659 -9.02 18.71 7.67
CA ARG A 659 -9.72 18.34 6.43
C ARG A 659 -10.61 17.15 6.64
N LYS A 660 -11.78 17.15 5.99
CA LYS A 660 -12.63 15.97 5.92
C LYS A 660 -11.98 14.94 5.02
N ILE A 661 -11.79 13.74 5.55
CA ILE A 661 -11.15 12.62 4.84
C ILE A 661 -12.13 11.50 4.53
N GLY A 662 -13.35 11.54 5.04
CA GLY A 662 -14.33 10.51 4.72
C GLY A 662 -15.65 10.70 5.42
N THR A 663 -16.61 9.85 5.03
CA THR A 663 -17.93 9.80 5.63
C THR A 663 -18.37 8.36 5.78
N ILE A 664 -18.81 7.97 6.98
CA ILE A 664 -19.52 6.71 7.21
C ILE A 664 -21.00 7.02 7.26
N ARG A 665 -21.79 6.35 6.42
CA ARG A 665 -23.27 6.46 6.43
C ARG A 665 -23.85 5.15 6.91
N ILE A 666 -24.60 5.21 8.00
CA ILE A 666 -25.15 4.04 8.68
C ILE A 666 -26.67 4.17 8.65
N LYS A 667 -27.35 3.16 8.08
CA LYS A 667 -28.79 3.02 8.21
C LYS A 667 -29.07 2.20 9.46
N MET A 668 -29.74 2.80 10.43
CA MET A 668 -30.07 2.17 11.70
C MET A 668 -31.52 1.69 11.65
N SER A 669 -31.77 0.52 12.21
CA SER A 669 -33.10 -0.07 12.36
C SER A 669 -33.32 -0.31 13.85
N ASN A 670 -34.20 0.49 14.47
CA ASN A 670 -34.57 0.47 15.90
C ASN A 670 -33.49 1.02 16.87
N ILE A 671 -33.13 2.30 16.74
CA ILE A 671 -32.33 2.98 17.79
C ILE A 671 -33.20 3.19 19.03
N ASN A 672 -32.77 2.61 20.14
CA ASN A 672 -33.29 2.87 21.49
C ASN A 672 -32.22 3.56 22.36
N ASP A 673 -32.59 3.93 23.58
CA ASP A 673 -31.70 4.64 24.51
C ASP A 673 -30.46 3.82 24.91
N ASP A 674 -30.47 2.49 24.72
CA ASP A 674 -29.34 1.58 24.97
C ASP A 674 -28.41 1.40 23.76
N THR A 675 -28.68 2.09 22.63
CA THR A 675 -27.91 1.90 21.40
C THR A 675 -26.51 2.50 21.55
N THR A 676 -25.49 1.64 21.50
CA THR A 676 -24.09 2.07 21.63
C THR A 676 -23.41 1.96 20.27
N LEU A 677 -23.26 3.09 19.57
CA LEU A 677 -22.50 3.17 18.33
C LEU A 677 -21.09 3.69 18.65
N LYS A 678 -20.05 3.03 18.13
CA LYS A 678 -18.68 3.53 18.25
C LYS A 678 -18.07 3.75 16.89
N VAL A 679 -17.24 4.78 16.77
CA VAL A 679 -16.43 5.06 15.58
C VAL A 679 -14.95 4.97 15.93
N GLY A 680 -14.16 4.47 14.99
CA GLY A 680 -12.73 4.33 15.13
C GLY A 680 -12.01 4.36 13.80
N MET A 681 -10.71 4.07 13.87
CA MET A 681 -9.89 3.84 12.69
C MET A 681 -9.20 2.49 12.77
N SER A 682 -8.96 1.92 11.61
CA SER A 682 -8.11 0.76 11.42
C SER A 682 -7.00 1.06 10.43
N CYS A 683 -5.86 0.41 10.62
CA CYS A 683 -4.72 0.48 9.72
C CYS A 683 -4.48 -0.90 9.12
N ASP A 684 -4.63 -1.04 7.81
CA ASP A 684 -4.41 -2.26 7.04
C ASP A 684 -3.12 -2.09 6.22
N GLY A 685 -2.02 -2.65 6.70
CA GLY A 685 -0.68 -2.39 6.13
C GLY A 685 -0.26 -0.92 6.29
N THR A 686 -0.36 -0.14 5.22
CA THR A 686 -0.09 1.31 5.18
C THR A 686 -1.36 2.15 5.02
N GLU A 687 -2.53 1.52 4.91
CA GLU A 687 -3.78 2.21 4.58
C GLU A 687 -4.68 2.40 5.79
N PHE A 688 -5.30 3.57 5.88
CA PHE A 688 -6.25 3.89 6.94
C PHE A 688 -7.69 3.75 6.47
N LYS A 689 -8.52 3.11 7.29
CA LYS A 689 -9.96 2.96 7.07
C LYS A 689 -10.70 3.43 8.31
N ALA A 690 -11.71 4.26 8.12
CA ALA A 690 -12.64 4.60 9.18
C ALA A 690 -13.60 3.43 9.39
N VAL A 691 -13.86 3.07 10.64
CA VAL A 691 -14.75 1.96 11.00
C VAL A 691 -15.76 2.44 12.02
N ALA A 692 -16.96 1.89 11.98
CA ALA A 692 -17.96 2.10 13.02
C ALA A 692 -18.61 0.77 13.39
N ARG A 693 -19.03 0.64 14.65
CA ARG A 693 -19.65 -0.57 15.18
C ARG A 693 -20.84 -0.22 16.04
N ASP A 694 -21.97 -0.80 15.69
CA ASP A 694 -23.13 -0.87 16.57
C ASP A 694 -22.89 -2.03 17.55
N TYR A 695 -22.66 -1.72 18.82
CA TYR A 695 -22.42 -2.69 19.88
C TYR A 695 -23.70 -3.39 20.35
N THR A 696 -24.86 -2.84 20.02
CA THR A 696 -26.17 -3.42 20.34
C THR A 696 -26.51 -4.53 19.36
N THR A 697 -26.29 -4.33 18.06
CA THR A 697 -26.54 -5.35 17.02
C THR A 697 -25.31 -6.17 16.63
N GLY A 698 -24.12 -5.69 16.97
CA GLY A 698 -22.84 -6.27 16.53
C GLY A 698 -22.46 -5.93 15.08
N ARG A 699 -23.28 -5.13 14.36
CA ARG A 699 -23.01 -4.75 12.97
C ARG A 699 -21.82 -3.80 12.87
N CYS A 700 -20.99 -4.01 11.86
CA CYS A 700 -19.83 -3.18 11.55
C CYS A 700 -20.03 -2.47 10.21
N PHE A 701 -19.52 -1.24 10.15
CA PHE A 701 -19.56 -0.36 8.99
C PHE A 701 -18.14 0.13 8.72
N ALA A 702 -17.79 0.32 7.45
CA ALA A 702 -16.49 0.84 7.06
C ALA A 702 -16.67 1.97 6.04
N GLY A 703 -15.89 3.03 6.22
CA GLY A 703 -15.74 4.12 5.26
C GLY A 703 -14.31 4.16 4.72
N ILE A 704 -14.17 4.46 3.44
CA ILE A 704 -12.87 4.69 2.82
C ILE A 704 -12.44 6.11 3.15
N CYS A 705 -11.24 6.26 3.73
CA CYS A 705 -10.61 7.56 3.90
C CYS A 705 -9.95 7.99 2.59
N ARG A 706 -10.35 9.14 2.04
CA ARG A 706 -9.76 9.77 0.86
C ARG A 706 -9.05 11.05 1.29
N PHE A 707 -7.76 11.09 1.03
CA PHE A 707 -6.89 12.23 1.24
C PHE A 707 -6.57 12.96 -0.08
N LEU A 708 -6.88 12.35 -1.22
CA LEU A 708 -6.79 12.96 -2.55
C LEU A 708 -8.19 13.39 -3.01
N GLU A 709 -8.34 14.69 -3.29
CA GLU A 709 -9.58 15.31 -3.79
C GLU A 709 -9.65 15.37 -5.31
#